data_AF-A0A851QHX4-F1
#
_entry.id   AF-A0A851QHX4-F1
#
_cell.length_a   1.000
_cell.length_b   1.000
_cell.length_c   1.000
_cell.angle_alpha   90.00
_cell.angle_beta   90.00
_cell.angle_gamma   90.00
#
_symmetry.space_group_name_H-M   'P 1'
#
loop_
_entity.id
_entity.type
_entity.pdbx_description
1 polymer ?
#
loop_
_entity_poly.entity_id
_entity_poly.type
_entity_poly.pdbx_seq_one_letter_code
_entity_poly.pdbx_strand_id
1 'polypeptide(L)'
;KMSSGAADLRQRKKQNCTESDKMAPEERNKENSKLGRSPKYMLIQRFAKLFFGCLAAVTSGMMYAVYLSTYHERKFWFSSRQELEREITFQGDSAIYYSFYKELLKAPSFERGVYELTHNNKTISLKTINAVQQMTLYPELIASVLYQASGSEEVIEPVYFYIGIVFGLQGIYVTALFVTSWVMSGTWLAGMLTVAWFIINRTDTTRIDYSIPSRENWALPYFACQVAALTGYLKKNLNCSAEKFCYLLVNASTYTFVMMWEYSHYLLFVQAVSLFLLDSFALAQTEKVHEVYRIYLFSLIVGYLLQFENSALLVSPLLSLVVALILSKSLQMNMKKSTFVSRLLKIMYIYLVLTVAVTLNFLLKMFIPHKENEHLLKFIEVKLGLNTTKNFTMNWLLCQESLQAPSQDFFLRLTQSSLLPFYILVLIICFFSVTQVIFRRICGEPVKETVKLEDGRIGERPEIVYHVIHTILLGCLAMCLEGMKYLWTPYVCMLAAFGVCSPELWMTLFKWLRLKAVHPILLALILSMAVPTIIGFSLWKEFFPRIMTELTELQEFYDPDTVELMTWIKRQAPVAAVFAGSPQLMGVIKLCTGWMVSSLPLYNDDDLLKRNENIYQIYSKRSAEDIYKILTSYKANFLIIEDSICNEVGPVRGCRVTDLLDIANGHVVCEEGDNYAYSKYGRFCHEIKMNYSPYVNYFTRVYWNRSYFVYRINTVISFQS
;
A
#
# COMPACT_ATOMS: atom_id res chain seq x y z
N LYS A 1 59.53 -61.90 41.24
CA LYS A 1 58.10 -61.96 40.84
C LYS A 1 58.09 -62.06 39.32
N MET A 2 58.17 -63.28 38.76
CA MET A 2 57.02 -64.00 38.15
C MET A 2 56.37 -63.18 37.03
N SER A 3 56.60 -63.53 35.75
CA SER A 3 55.92 -64.60 34.98
C SER A 3 54.51 -64.15 34.55
N SER A 4 54.05 -64.22 33.30
CA SER A 4 54.44 -64.94 32.06
C SER A 4 54.16 -64.07 30.81
N GLY A 5 54.46 -64.41 29.54
CA GLY A 5 55.20 -65.51 28.92
C GLY A 5 54.69 -65.82 27.49
N ALA A 6 55.61 -66.08 26.52
CA ALA A 6 55.40 -66.68 25.17
C ALA A 6 54.48 -65.93 24.15
N ALA A 7 54.46 -66.15 22.83
CA ALA A 7 55.41 -66.61 21.77
C ALA A 7 54.66 -66.48 20.39
N ASP A 8 55.21 -66.51 19.16
CA ASP A 8 56.60 -66.60 18.66
C ASP A 8 56.76 -66.04 17.20
N LEU A 9 58.01 -65.96 16.73
CA LEU A 9 58.53 -66.19 15.36
C LEU A 9 57.56 -66.27 14.14
N ARG A 10 57.75 -65.38 13.14
CA ARG A 10 58.47 -65.69 11.87
C ARG A 10 58.63 -64.52 10.88
N GLN A 11 59.71 -64.61 10.09
CA GLN A 11 60.08 -63.65 9.03
C GLN A 11 59.49 -63.99 7.65
N ARG A 12 59.65 -63.03 6.72
CA ARG A 12 60.16 -63.16 5.32
C ARG A 12 59.20 -63.02 4.11
N LYS A 13 59.67 -62.10 3.24
CA LYS A 13 59.76 -62.13 1.76
C LYS A 13 58.61 -61.58 0.89
N LYS A 14 59.03 -60.59 0.07
CA LYS A 14 58.49 -60.14 -1.22
C LYS A 14 58.08 -61.29 -2.16
N GLN A 15 57.10 -61.01 -3.04
CA GLN A 15 57.17 -61.47 -4.44
C GLN A 15 56.43 -60.52 -5.40
N ASN A 16 57.13 -60.03 -6.43
CA ASN A 16 56.56 -59.50 -7.68
C ASN A 16 56.63 -60.62 -8.73
N CYS A 17 55.67 -60.68 -9.66
CA CYS A 17 55.76 -61.30 -11.01
C CYS A 17 54.43 -61.00 -11.75
N THR A 18 54.36 -60.17 -12.79
CA THR A 18 54.74 -60.33 -14.23
C THR A 18 53.68 -60.97 -15.14
N GLU A 19 53.06 -60.10 -15.95
CA GLU A 19 52.75 -60.18 -17.40
C GLU A 19 52.07 -61.38 -18.11
N SER A 20 51.28 -61.00 -19.14
CA SER A 20 50.75 -61.81 -20.27
C SER A 20 49.57 -62.77 -19.95
N ASP A 21 48.59 -63.02 -20.84
CA ASP A 21 48.41 -62.59 -22.24
C ASP A 21 46.92 -62.68 -22.70
N LYS A 22 46.54 -61.97 -23.79
CA LYS A 22 45.33 -62.15 -24.68
C LYS A 22 43.93 -62.26 -24.03
N MET A 23 42.93 -61.44 -24.36
CA MET A 23 42.29 -61.36 -25.69
C MET A 23 41.33 -60.14 -25.78
N ALA A 24 41.27 -59.49 -26.95
CA ALA A 24 40.23 -58.53 -27.37
C ALA A 24 39.32 -59.22 -28.43
N PRO A 25 38.18 -58.65 -28.91
CA PRO A 25 37.69 -57.27 -28.74
C PRO A 25 36.18 -57.15 -28.39
N GLU A 26 35.72 -55.92 -28.13
CA GLU A 26 34.54 -55.36 -28.83
C GLU A 26 34.40 -53.84 -28.66
N GLU A 27 33.71 -53.20 -29.62
CA GLU A 27 33.73 -51.76 -29.82
C GLU A 27 32.71 -51.01 -28.94
N ARG A 28 33.17 -50.00 -28.17
CA ARG A 28 32.41 -48.76 -27.83
C ARG A 28 33.25 -47.75 -27.04
N ASN A 29 34.20 -47.12 -27.71
CA ASN A 29 34.96 -46.00 -27.14
C ASN A 29 35.12 -44.83 -28.13
N LYS A 30 33.98 -44.29 -28.60
CA LYS A 30 33.83 -42.96 -29.21
C LYS A 30 32.44 -42.43 -28.84
N GLU A 31 32.36 -41.17 -28.42
CA GLU A 31 31.20 -40.44 -27.86
C GLU A 31 30.92 -40.59 -26.35
N ASN A 32 31.80 -40.03 -25.52
CA ASN A 32 31.37 -39.30 -24.31
C ASN A 32 32.26 -38.09 -23.95
N SER A 33 32.96 -37.54 -24.94
CA SER A 33 33.72 -36.28 -24.81
C SER A 33 32.85 -35.07 -25.18
N LYS A 34 31.77 -34.82 -24.43
CA LYS A 34 30.94 -33.60 -24.59
C LYS A 34 30.92 -32.74 -23.32
N LEU A 35 31.89 -31.82 -23.29
CA LEU A 35 31.78 -30.47 -22.73
C LEU A 35 31.68 -30.29 -21.20
N GLY A 36 32.76 -30.63 -20.49
CA GLY A 36 33.06 -30.00 -19.20
C GLY A 36 33.33 -28.50 -19.37
N ARG A 37 32.30 -27.65 -19.26
CA ARG A 37 32.46 -26.19 -19.27
C ARG A 37 33.32 -25.75 -18.08
N SER A 38 34.38 -24.99 -18.35
CA SER A 38 35.30 -24.54 -17.31
C SER A 38 34.61 -23.68 -16.24
N PRO A 39 35.00 -23.78 -14.95
CA PRO A 39 34.34 -23.04 -13.87
C PRO A 39 34.39 -21.51 -14.05
N LYS A 40 35.43 -20.99 -14.72
CA LYS A 40 35.54 -19.57 -15.11
C LYS A 40 34.38 -19.12 -16.01
N TYR A 41 33.99 -19.93 -17.00
CA TYR A 41 32.88 -19.60 -17.91
C TYR A 41 31.53 -19.50 -17.18
N MET A 42 31.26 -20.43 -16.25
CA MET A 42 30.03 -20.37 -15.44
C MET A 42 30.01 -19.18 -14.47
N LEU A 43 31.17 -18.77 -13.94
CA LEU A 43 31.27 -17.58 -13.10
C LEU A 43 30.98 -16.30 -13.90
N ILE A 44 31.60 -16.15 -15.07
CA ILE A 44 31.38 -15.03 -15.99
C ILE A 44 29.91 -14.95 -16.41
N GLN A 45 29.28 -16.07 -16.76
CA GLN A 45 27.86 -16.08 -17.15
C GLN A 45 26.91 -15.69 -16.00
N ARG A 46 27.23 -16.08 -14.74
CA ARG A 46 26.48 -15.65 -13.56
C ARG A 46 26.67 -14.16 -13.29
N PHE A 47 27.90 -13.67 -13.36
CA PHE A 47 28.22 -12.26 -13.16
C PHE A 47 27.53 -11.38 -14.21
N ALA A 48 27.60 -11.73 -15.50
CA ALA A 48 26.92 -11.02 -16.57
C ALA A 48 25.39 -10.97 -16.36
N LYS A 49 24.76 -12.11 -16.00
CA LYS A 49 23.32 -12.14 -15.70
C LYS A 49 22.94 -11.23 -14.52
N LEU A 50 23.77 -11.19 -13.47
CA LEU A 50 23.55 -10.31 -12.33
C LEU A 50 23.74 -8.84 -12.72
N PHE A 51 24.83 -8.50 -13.41
CA PHE A 51 25.13 -7.15 -13.86
C PHE A 51 24.03 -6.57 -14.77
N PHE A 52 23.66 -7.28 -15.84
CA PHE A 52 22.61 -6.83 -16.76
C PHE A 52 21.22 -6.76 -16.09
N GLY A 53 20.90 -7.69 -15.18
CA GLY A 53 19.64 -7.64 -14.45
C GLY A 53 19.56 -6.50 -13.43
N CYS A 54 20.67 -6.20 -12.73
CA CYS A 54 20.76 -5.05 -11.83
C CYS A 54 20.70 -3.72 -12.61
N LEU A 55 21.40 -3.64 -13.74
CA LEU A 55 21.30 -2.48 -14.65
C LEU A 55 19.86 -2.29 -15.13
N ALA A 56 19.22 -3.34 -15.63
CA ALA A 56 17.82 -3.30 -16.08
C ALA A 56 16.84 -2.89 -14.96
N ALA A 57 17.05 -3.37 -13.72
CA ALA A 57 16.22 -3.01 -12.58
C ALA A 57 16.33 -1.51 -12.25
N VAL A 58 17.55 -0.98 -12.18
CA VAL A 58 17.81 0.44 -11.88
C VAL A 58 17.34 1.33 -13.02
N THR A 59 17.61 0.99 -14.29
CA THR A 59 17.10 1.76 -15.43
C THR A 59 15.58 1.76 -15.49
N SER A 60 14.92 0.64 -15.16
CA SER A 60 13.44 0.58 -15.13
C SER A 60 12.85 1.48 -14.05
N GLY A 61 13.42 1.48 -12.85
CA GLY A 61 13.00 2.37 -11.77
C GLY A 61 13.22 3.86 -12.09
N MET A 62 14.39 4.21 -12.62
CA MET A 62 14.68 5.59 -13.04
C MET A 62 13.79 6.04 -14.19
N MET A 63 13.55 5.18 -15.20
CA MET A 63 12.61 5.46 -16.29
C MET A 63 11.19 5.68 -15.77
N TYR A 64 10.75 4.94 -14.74
CA TYR A 64 9.43 5.16 -14.15
C TYR A 64 9.34 6.49 -13.36
N ALA A 65 10.38 6.87 -12.61
CA ALA A 65 10.43 8.17 -11.94
C ALA A 65 10.42 9.34 -12.96
N VAL A 66 11.17 9.21 -14.06
CA VAL A 66 11.17 10.18 -15.18
C VAL A 66 9.81 10.20 -15.89
N TYR A 67 9.17 9.05 -16.08
CA TYR A 67 7.82 8.94 -16.64
C TYR A 67 6.80 9.69 -15.78
N LEU A 68 6.80 9.47 -14.46
CA LEU A 68 5.92 10.20 -13.52
C LEU A 68 6.16 11.71 -13.57
N SER A 69 7.43 12.14 -13.55
CA SER A 69 7.79 13.55 -13.68
C SER A 69 7.30 14.17 -14.99
N THR A 70 7.50 13.48 -16.11
CA THR A 70 7.07 13.94 -17.44
C THR A 70 5.54 13.97 -17.55
N TYR A 71 4.84 12.94 -17.05
CA TYR A 71 3.38 12.90 -17.05
C TYR A 71 2.78 14.01 -16.18
N HIS A 72 3.31 14.23 -14.98
CA HIS A 72 2.88 15.31 -14.09
C HIS A 72 3.07 16.69 -14.74
N GLU A 73 4.25 16.93 -15.33
CA GLU A 73 4.53 18.16 -16.07
C GLU A 73 3.54 18.37 -17.23
N ARG A 74 3.20 17.32 -17.99
CA ARG A 74 2.27 17.41 -19.13
C ARG A 74 0.80 17.55 -18.73
N LYS A 75 0.39 16.93 -17.62
CA LYS A 75 -0.99 16.95 -17.09
C LYS A 75 -1.39 18.29 -16.47
N PHE A 76 -0.43 18.99 -15.86
CA PHE A 76 -0.67 20.24 -15.13
C PHE A 76 0.04 21.46 -15.75
N TRP A 77 0.82 21.26 -16.82
CA TRP A 77 1.74 22.24 -17.41
C TRP A 77 2.63 22.93 -16.36
N PHE A 78 3.09 22.11 -15.40
CA PHE A 78 3.44 22.55 -14.06
C PHE A 78 4.56 23.60 -14.03
N SER A 79 5.61 23.43 -14.85
CA SER A 79 6.75 24.37 -14.91
C SER A 79 6.42 25.77 -15.39
N SER A 80 5.34 25.95 -16.17
CA SER A 80 4.92 27.26 -16.69
C SER A 80 4.04 28.07 -15.72
N ARG A 81 3.49 27.40 -14.71
CA ARG A 81 2.43 27.92 -13.84
C ARG A 81 2.99 28.67 -12.64
N GLN A 82 2.26 29.70 -12.20
CA GLN A 82 2.62 30.46 -11.01
C GLN A 82 2.52 29.58 -9.75
N GLU A 83 3.23 29.96 -8.67
CA GLU A 83 3.24 29.21 -7.41
C GLU A 83 1.80 28.92 -6.92
N LEU A 84 0.90 29.91 -6.96
CA LEU A 84 -0.50 29.74 -6.56
C LEU A 84 -1.26 28.71 -7.41
N GLU A 85 -1.06 28.71 -8.72
CA GLU A 85 -1.72 27.74 -9.62
C GLU A 85 -1.19 26.32 -9.37
N ARG A 86 0.12 26.18 -9.13
CA ARG A 86 0.77 24.92 -8.73
C ARG A 86 0.32 24.42 -7.36
N GLU A 87 -0.08 25.30 -6.45
CA GLU A 87 -0.62 24.91 -5.15
C GLU A 87 -2.05 24.38 -5.24
N ILE A 88 -2.85 24.92 -6.16
CA ILE A 88 -4.25 24.50 -6.38
C ILE A 88 -4.35 23.06 -6.93
N THR A 89 -3.29 22.52 -7.55
CA THR A 89 -3.26 21.10 -7.96
C THR A 89 -3.18 20.13 -6.77
N PHE A 90 -2.78 20.59 -5.58
CA PHE A 90 -2.88 19.79 -4.35
C PHE A 90 -4.28 19.98 -3.75
N GLN A 91 -5.11 18.94 -3.82
CA GLN A 91 -6.50 18.96 -3.30
C GLN A 91 -6.66 18.09 -2.05
N GLY A 92 -7.64 18.44 -1.20
CA GLY A 92 -7.94 17.68 0.02
C GLY A 92 -6.73 17.56 0.96
N ASP A 93 -6.46 16.34 1.44
CA ASP A 93 -5.37 16.06 2.39
C ASP A 93 -3.99 16.43 1.84
N SER A 94 -3.80 16.28 0.52
CA SER A 94 -2.56 16.65 -0.17
C SER A 94 -2.18 18.12 0.06
N ALA A 95 -3.17 19.01 0.07
CA ALA A 95 -2.96 20.43 0.33
C ALA A 95 -2.40 20.66 1.73
N ILE A 96 -2.96 19.95 2.71
CA ILE A 96 -2.60 20.10 4.13
C ILE A 96 -1.20 19.57 4.40
N TYR A 97 -0.84 18.39 3.88
CA TYR A 97 0.52 17.86 4.01
C TYR A 97 1.57 18.82 3.44
N TYR A 98 1.35 19.33 2.23
CA TYR A 98 2.26 20.29 1.62
C TYR A 98 2.27 21.65 2.37
N SER A 99 1.15 22.08 2.95
CA SER A 99 1.10 23.31 3.76
C SER A 99 2.00 23.24 5.00
N PHE A 100 2.05 22.09 5.70
CA PHE A 100 2.94 21.94 6.87
C PHE A 100 4.41 21.83 6.49
N TYR A 101 4.73 21.23 5.34
CA TYR A 101 6.07 21.29 4.79
C TYR A 101 6.50 22.74 4.51
N LYS A 102 5.62 23.58 3.95
CA LYS A 102 5.89 25.02 3.80
C LYS A 102 6.00 25.75 5.16
N GLU A 103 5.22 25.40 6.17
CA GLU A 103 5.34 25.98 7.52
C GLU A 103 6.69 25.61 8.18
N LEU A 104 7.17 24.38 8.02
CA LEU A 104 8.50 23.94 8.49
C LEU A 104 9.64 24.73 7.85
N LEU A 105 9.62 24.89 6.52
CA LEU A 105 10.67 25.63 5.80
C LEU A 105 10.66 27.13 6.08
N LYS A 106 9.53 27.70 6.49
CA LYS A 106 9.41 29.11 6.91
C LYS A 106 9.78 29.34 8.38
N ALA A 107 9.97 28.28 9.17
CA ALA A 107 10.34 28.41 10.58
C ALA A 107 11.81 28.86 10.72
N PRO A 108 12.16 29.65 11.76
CA PRO A 108 13.52 30.15 11.95
C PRO A 108 14.53 29.05 12.34
N SER A 109 14.04 27.87 12.77
CA SER A 109 14.85 26.66 12.95
C SER A 109 13.95 25.43 12.84
N PHE A 110 14.54 24.28 12.51
CA PHE A 110 13.81 23.01 12.42
C PHE A 110 13.09 22.66 13.74
N GLU A 111 13.79 22.72 14.87
CA GLU A 111 13.21 22.47 16.20
C GLU A 111 12.01 23.40 16.49
N ARG A 112 12.13 24.68 16.12
CA ARG A 112 11.02 25.63 16.28
C ARG A 112 9.84 25.29 15.36
N GLY A 113 10.09 24.85 14.13
CA GLY A 113 9.06 24.36 13.21
C GLY A 113 8.32 23.14 13.76
N VAL A 114 9.05 22.14 14.29
CA VAL A 114 8.44 20.98 14.96
C VAL A 114 7.61 21.40 16.18
N TYR A 115 8.10 22.34 16.98
CA TYR A 115 7.35 22.88 18.12
C TYR A 115 6.04 23.57 17.68
N GLU A 116 6.07 24.37 16.61
CA GLU A 116 4.86 25.05 16.10
C GLU A 116 3.86 24.11 15.40
N LEU A 117 4.32 22.98 14.84
CA LEU A 117 3.42 21.93 14.33
C LEU A 117 2.82 21.03 15.43
N THR A 118 3.58 20.75 16.51
CA THR A 118 3.08 19.98 17.66
C THR A 118 2.11 20.78 18.54
N HIS A 119 2.18 22.11 18.50
CA HIS A 119 1.30 23.03 19.22
C HIS A 119 0.53 23.95 18.25
N ASN A 120 0.03 23.38 17.14
CA ASN A 120 -0.53 24.18 16.05
C ASN A 120 -1.92 24.72 16.40
N ASN A 121 -1.99 26.03 16.69
CA ASN A 121 -3.23 26.79 16.90
C ASN A 121 -3.56 27.73 15.70
N LYS A 122 -2.79 27.64 14.62
CA LYS A 122 -2.90 28.52 13.43
C LYS A 122 -3.77 27.92 12.32
N THR A 123 -3.99 26.61 12.34
CA THR A 123 -4.70 25.90 11.25
C THR A 123 -6.21 25.84 11.47
N ILE A 124 -6.66 25.23 12.57
CA ILE A 124 -8.09 25.09 12.89
C ILE A 124 -8.51 26.12 13.93
N SER A 125 -9.60 26.85 13.69
CA SER A 125 -10.13 27.78 14.70
C SER A 125 -10.55 27.07 15.99
N LEU A 126 -10.25 27.68 17.14
CA LEU A 126 -10.59 27.19 18.48
C LEU A 126 -9.97 25.84 18.92
N LYS A 127 -9.12 25.19 18.11
CA LYS A 127 -8.46 23.91 18.48
C LYS A 127 -6.94 24.07 18.32
N THR A 128 -6.18 23.67 19.33
CA THR A 128 -4.74 23.42 19.19
C THR A 128 -4.57 21.94 18.88
N ILE A 129 -3.88 21.61 17.79
CA ILE A 129 -3.63 20.22 17.38
C ILE A 129 -2.13 19.90 17.41
N ASN A 130 -1.81 18.65 17.77
CA ASN A 130 -0.51 18.07 17.46
C ASN A 130 -0.55 17.53 16.02
N ALA A 131 -0.28 18.41 15.05
CA ALA A 131 -0.37 18.05 13.64
C ALA A 131 0.61 16.92 13.27
N VAL A 132 1.80 16.89 13.91
CA VAL A 132 2.83 15.85 13.67
C VAL A 132 2.32 14.45 14.01
N GLN A 133 1.69 14.30 15.17
CA GLN A 133 1.11 13.04 15.62
C GLN A 133 -0.18 12.71 14.86
N GLN A 134 -1.10 13.67 14.75
CA GLN A 134 -2.45 13.45 14.21
C GLN A 134 -2.47 13.19 12.69
N MET A 135 -1.45 13.62 11.95
CA MET A 135 -1.34 13.44 10.50
C MET A 135 -0.07 12.69 10.07
N THR A 136 0.63 12.06 11.03
CA THR A 136 1.84 11.26 10.78
C THR A 136 2.86 12.03 9.90
N LEU A 137 3.26 13.25 10.30
CA LEU A 137 4.06 14.18 9.45
C LEU A 137 5.56 13.81 9.28
N TYR A 138 5.95 12.56 9.57
CA TYR A 138 7.34 12.09 9.38
C TYR A 138 7.87 12.29 7.94
N PRO A 139 7.07 12.10 6.88
CA PRO A 139 7.53 12.39 5.52
C PRO A 139 7.94 13.86 5.32
N GLU A 140 7.14 14.83 5.80
CA GLU A 140 7.41 16.26 5.67
C GLU A 140 8.60 16.70 6.55
N LEU A 141 8.73 16.11 7.75
CA LEU A 141 9.88 16.33 8.62
C LEU A 141 11.18 15.85 7.94
N ILE A 142 11.18 14.66 7.37
CA ILE A 142 12.35 14.11 6.67
C ILE A 142 12.63 14.91 5.39
N ALA A 143 11.60 15.26 4.62
CA ALA A 143 11.75 16.08 3.41
C ALA A 143 12.33 17.47 3.71
N SER A 144 11.91 18.13 4.81
CA SER A 144 12.43 19.46 5.17
C SER A 144 13.90 19.41 5.61
N VAL A 145 14.29 18.41 6.41
CA VAL A 145 15.70 18.17 6.74
C VAL A 145 16.54 17.85 5.50
N LEU A 146 16.03 17.02 4.58
CA LEU A 146 16.73 16.70 3.34
C LEU A 146 16.93 17.94 2.45
N TYR A 147 15.91 18.80 2.32
CA TYR A 147 15.95 20.02 1.51
C TYR A 147 16.99 21.03 2.01
N GLN A 148 17.04 21.22 3.34
CA GLN A 148 18.03 22.06 4.00
C GLN A 148 19.44 21.46 3.89
N ALA A 149 19.58 20.15 4.17
CA ALA A 149 20.88 19.46 4.15
C ALA A 149 21.50 19.32 2.74
N SER A 150 20.67 19.31 1.67
CA SER A 150 21.16 19.28 0.29
C SER A 150 21.54 20.67 -0.26
N GLY A 151 21.36 21.75 0.50
CA GLY A 151 21.57 23.11 0.03
C GLY A 151 20.66 23.49 -1.15
N SER A 152 19.50 22.84 -1.29
CA SER A 152 18.63 23.00 -2.46
C SER A 152 17.85 24.31 -2.47
N GLU A 153 17.87 25.06 -1.36
CA GLU A 153 17.21 26.37 -1.20
C GLU A 153 17.58 27.39 -2.28
N GLU A 154 18.82 27.35 -2.78
CA GLU A 154 19.31 28.28 -3.81
C GLU A 154 19.01 27.84 -5.26
N VAL A 155 18.57 26.59 -5.47
CA VAL A 155 18.57 25.95 -6.81
C VAL A 155 17.20 25.38 -7.22
N ILE A 156 16.40 24.89 -6.28
CA ILE A 156 15.17 24.13 -6.56
C ILE A 156 14.06 24.65 -5.65
N GLU A 157 12.93 25.11 -6.21
CA GLU A 157 11.81 25.53 -5.36
C GLU A 157 11.24 24.35 -4.53
N PRO A 158 10.74 24.59 -3.31
CA PRO A 158 10.32 23.53 -2.39
C PRO A 158 9.31 22.53 -2.97
N VAL A 159 8.42 22.99 -3.87
CA VAL A 159 7.39 22.16 -4.52
C VAL A 159 8.02 21.04 -5.35
N TYR A 160 9.03 21.38 -6.18
CA TYR A 160 9.69 20.41 -7.07
C TYR A 160 10.52 19.41 -6.27
N PHE A 161 11.17 19.87 -5.20
CA PHE A 161 11.93 18.97 -4.33
C PHE A 161 11.02 17.97 -3.62
N TYR A 162 9.91 18.45 -3.04
CA TYR A 162 8.94 17.60 -2.34
C TYR A 162 8.34 16.54 -3.28
N ILE A 163 7.82 16.94 -4.45
CA ILE A 163 7.28 16.01 -5.45
C ILE A 163 8.39 15.06 -5.97
N GLY A 164 9.59 15.58 -6.21
CA GLY A 164 10.74 14.83 -6.72
C GLY A 164 11.17 13.67 -5.81
N ILE A 165 11.13 13.86 -4.48
CA ILE A 165 11.38 12.75 -3.53
C ILE A 165 10.34 11.65 -3.72
N VAL A 166 9.04 11.98 -3.83
CA VAL A 166 7.97 10.98 -4.00
C VAL A 166 8.14 10.22 -5.31
N PHE A 167 8.44 10.90 -6.42
CA PHE A 167 8.71 10.22 -7.71
C PHE A 167 9.96 9.33 -7.66
N GLY A 168 11.03 9.75 -6.98
CA GLY A 168 12.21 8.92 -6.75
C GLY A 168 11.90 7.67 -5.92
N LEU A 169 11.10 7.81 -4.86
CA LEU A 169 10.61 6.72 -4.04
C LEU A 169 9.73 5.73 -4.84
N GLN A 170 8.88 6.22 -5.75
CA GLN A 170 8.12 5.36 -6.66
C GLN A 170 9.02 4.61 -7.67
N GLY A 171 10.14 5.20 -8.09
CA GLY A 171 11.19 4.48 -8.84
C GLY A 171 11.77 3.30 -8.06
N ILE A 172 12.02 3.48 -6.75
CA ILE A 172 12.47 2.42 -5.84
C ILE A 172 11.39 1.34 -5.67
N TYR A 173 10.12 1.72 -5.53
CA TYR A 173 8.97 0.80 -5.45
C TYR A 173 8.93 -0.16 -6.65
N VAL A 174 9.00 0.38 -7.87
CA VAL A 174 8.99 -0.41 -9.11
C VAL A 174 10.26 -1.27 -9.24
N THR A 175 11.42 -0.77 -8.82
CA THR A 175 12.67 -1.55 -8.77
C THR A 175 12.54 -2.75 -7.81
N ALA A 176 11.89 -2.58 -6.66
CA ALA A 176 11.70 -3.67 -5.70
C ALA A 176 10.73 -4.75 -6.22
N LEU A 177 9.66 -4.35 -6.92
CA LEU A 177 8.76 -5.30 -7.62
C LEU A 177 9.48 -6.07 -8.73
N PHE A 178 10.31 -5.38 -9.53
CA PHE A 178 11.18 -6.00 -10.54
C PHE A 178 12.09 -7.06 -9.89
N VAL A 179 12.80 -6.69 -8.82
CA VAL A 179 13.75 -7.56 -8.11
C VAL A 179 13.02 -8.78 -7.52
N THR A 180 11.84 -8.61 -6.94
CA THR A 180 11.05 -9.74 -6.38
C THR A 180 10.68 -10.75 -7.47
N SER A 181 10.12 -10.27 -8.59
CA SER A 181 9.76 -11.10 -9.74
C SER A 181 10.98 -11.83 -10.35
N TRP A 182 12.13 -11.15 -10.42
CA TRP A 182 13.40 -11.73 -10.87
C TRP A 182 13.95 -12.78 -9.90
N VAL A 183 13.94 -12.53 -8.58
CA VAL A 183 14.43 -13.48 -7.55
C VAL A 183 13.63 -14.79 -7.52
N MET A 184 12.33 -14.71 -7.79
CA MET A 184 11.44 -15.87 -7.86
C MET A 184 11.63 -16.69 -9.15
N SER A 185 11.60 -16.02 -10.32
CA SER A 185 11.65 -16.65 -11.65
C SER A 185 13.05 -17.07 -12.09
N GLY A 186 14.09 -16.37 -11.62
CA GLY A 186 15.46 -16.50 -12.08
C GLY A 186 15.79 -15.76 -13.39
N THR A 187 14.86 -14.99 -13.96
CA THR A 187 15.07 -14.21 -15.19
C THR A 187 14.74 -12.72 -14.97
N TRP A 188 15.57 -11.82 -15.50
CA TRP A 188 15.31 -10.37 -15.42
C TRP A 188 14.17 -9.92 -16.36
N LEU A 189 13.81 -10.79 -17.33
CA LEU A 189 12.66 -10.60 -18.22
C LEU A 189 11.33 -10.57 -17.43
N ALA A 190 11.23 -11.35 -16.34
CA ALA A 190 10.09 -11.28 -15.42
C ALA A 190 9.97 -9.91 -14.76
N GLY A 191 11.11 -9.30 -14.40
CA GLY A 191 11.17 -7.93 -13.92
C GLY A 191 10.65 -6.94 -14.96
N MET A 192 11.16 -6.98 -16.20
CA MET A 192 10.70 -6.10 -17.28
C MET A 192 9.18 -6.21 -17.54
N LEU A 193 8.64 -7.43 -17.56
CA LEU A 193 7.21 -7.66 -17.76
C LEU A 193 6.37 -7.17 -16.57
N THR A 194 6.89 -7.26 -15.34
CA THR A 194 6.27 -6.66 -14.15
C THR A 194 6.15 -5.14 -14.30
N VAL A 195 7.22 -4.47 -14.74
CA VAL A 195 7.25 -3.01 -14.95
C VAL A 195 6.30 -2.59 -16.08
N ALA A 196 6.29 -3.32 -17.20
CA ALA A 196 5.38 -3.03 -18.31
C ALA A 196 3.90 -3.10 -17.88
N TRP A 197 3.49 -4.17 -17.19
CA TRP A 197 2.13 -4.27 -16.66
C TRP A 197 1.82 -3.25 -15.57
N PHE A 198 2.80 -2.87 -14.75
CA PHE A 198 2.64 -1.86 -13.71
C PHE A 198 2.35 -0.47 -14.29
N ILE A 199 3.06 -0.07 -15.35
CA ILE A 199 2.87 1.21 -16.04
C ILE A 199 1.55 1.21 -16.82
N ILE A 200 1.22 0.13 -17.54
CA ILE A 200 -0.01 0.04 -18.33
C ILE A 200 -1.27 0.11 -17.46
N ASN A 201 -1.25 -0.45 -16.25
CA ASN A 201 -2.39 -0.44 -15.32
C ASN A 201 -2.21 0.61 -14.20
N ARG A 202 -1.50 1.72 -14.46
CA ARG A 202 -1.13 2.75 -13.46
C ARG A 202 -2.28 3.27 -12.59
N THR A 203 -3.46 3.38 -13.20
CA THR A 203 -4.74 3.80 -12.60
C THR A 203 -5.20 2.93 -11.44
N ASP A 204 -4.73 1.68 -11.39
CA ASP A 204 -5.15 0.68 -10.42
C ASP A 204 -3.95 0.09 -9.64
N THR A 205 -2.71 0.45 -9.98
CA THR A 205 -1.47 0.10 -9.26
C THR A 205 -0.96 1.21 -8.34
N THR A 206 -1.33 2.47 -8.56
CA THR A 206 -0.86 3.62 -7.76
C THR A 206 -1.96 4.67 -7.56
N ARG A 207 -1.80 5.55 -6.56
CA ARG A 207 -2.68 6.72 -6.31
C ARG A 207 -2.04 8.06 -6.65
N ILE A 208 -0.81 8.03 -7.18
CA ILE A 208 0.02 9.23 -7.32
C ILE A 208 -0.53 10.25 -8.32
N ASP A 209 -1.34 9.82 -9.29
CA ASP A 209 -1.97 10.68 -10.31
C ASP A 209 -2.96 11.72 -9.74
N TYR A 210 -3.41 11.55 -8.48
CA TYR A 210 -4.41 12.39 -7.82
C TYR A 210 -3.99 12.91 -6.43
N SER A 211 -3.11 12.20 -5.73
CA SER A 211 -2.69 12.55 -4.36
C SER A 211 -1.22 12.20 -4.19
N ILE A 212 -0.30 13.10 -4.57
CA ILE A 212 1.15 12.84 -4.49
C ILE A 212 1.64 12.72 -3.03
N PRO A 213 1.31 13.65 -2.12
CA PRO A 213 1.73 13.63 -0.69
C PRO A 213 1.19 12.46 0.16
N SER A 214 0.24 11.67 -0.38
CA SER A 214 -0.39 10.54 0.31
C SER A 214 0.60 9.61 1.02
N ARG A 215 0.30 9.24 2.27
CA ARG A 215 1.16 8.40 3.12
C ARG A 215 1.50 7.06 2.49
N GLU A 216 0.56 6.47 1.76
CA GLU A 216 0.79 5.25 0.98
C GLU A 216 1.91 5.42 -0.07
N ASN A 217 2.01 6.56 -0.77
CA ASN A 217 3.05 6.78 -1.78
C ASN A 217 4.45 6.88 -1.15
N TRP A 218 4.55 7.35 0.09
CA TRP A 218 5.80 7.37 0.86
C TRP A 218 6.14 5.98 1.42
N ALA A 219 5.15 5.21 1.87
CA ALA A 219 5.36 3.98 2.63
C ALA A 219 5.50 2.71 1.76
N LEU A 220 4.70 2.55 0.69
CA LEU A 220 4.76 1.36 -0.19
C LEU A 220 6.13 1.03 -0.79
N PRO A 221 6.98 2.01 -1.18
CA PRO A 221 8.37 1.74 -1.59
C PRO A 221 9.14 0.88 -0.58
N TYR A 222 9.04 1.22 0.71
CA TYR A 222 9.67 0.47 1.79
C TYR A 222 9.02 -0.91 1.96
N PHE A 223 7.69 -1.02 1.85
CA PHE A 223 7.02 -2.33 1.89
C PHE A 223 7.42 -3.24 0.73
N ALA A 224 7.57 -2.75 -0.50
CA ALA A 224 8.07 -3.58 -1.60
C ALA A 224 9.53 -4.00 -1.40
N CYS A 225 10.39 -3.12 -0.88
CA CYS A 225 11.76 -3.48 -0.48
C CYS A 225 11.76 -4.56 0.60
N GLN A 226 10.84 -4.47 1.58
CA GLN A 226 10.63 -5.46 2.63
C GLN A 226 10.21 -6.81 2.06
N VAL A 227 9.22 -6.82 1.16
CA VAL A 227 8.76 -8.03 0.48
C VAL A 227 9.89 -8.65 -0.34
N ALA A 228 10.61 -7.87 -1.15
CA ALA A 228 11.75 -8.36 -1.94
C ALA A 228 12.84 -8.99 -1.06
N ALA A 229 13.16 -8.35 0.06
CA ALA A 229 14.15 -8.83 1.02
C ALA A 229 13.69 -10.11 1.73
N LEU A 230 12.41 -10.21 2.10
CA LEU A 230 11.80 -11.38 2.72
C LEU A 230 11.75 -12.58 1.76
N THR A 231 11.39 -12.35 0.49
CA THR A 231 11.43 -13.34 -0.59
C THR A 231 12.85 -13.90 -0.78
N GLY A 232 13.86 -13.03 -0.66
CA GLY A 232 15.26 -13.46 -0.54
C GLY A 232 15.47 -14.32 0.70
N TYR A 233 15.23 -13.77 1.89
CA TYR A 233 15.54 -14.40 3.18
C TYR A 233 14.94 -15.81 3.38
N LEU A 234 13.70 -16.03 2.92
CA LEU A 234 13.00 -17.32 2.99
C LEU A 234 13.62 -18.43 2.11
N LYS A 235 14.44 -18.07 1.12
CA LYS A 235 15.05 -19.00 0.16
C LYS A 235 16.07 -19.92 0.85
N LYS A 236 15.96 -21.24 0.62
CA LYS A 236 16.73 -22.27 1.33
C LYS A 236 18.24 -22.24 1.07
N ASN A 237 18.66 -21.93 -0.15
CA ASN A 237 20.05 -22.08 -0.62
C ASN A 237 20.71 -20.72 -0.91
N LEU A 238 20.89 -19.90 0.14
CA LEU A 238 21.58 -18.60 0.05
C LEU A 238 22.96 -18.64 0.73
N ASN A 239 23.85 -17.76 0.24
CA ASN A 239 25.13 -17.51 0.90
C ASN A 239 24.90 -16.74 2.21
N CYS A 240 25.62 -17.08 3.28
CA CYS A 240 25.47 -16.43 4.60
C CYS A 240 25.52 -14.89 4.55
N SER A 241 26.39 -14.30 3.73
CA SER A 241 26.47 -12.84 3.54
C SER A 241 25.19 -12.25 2.90
N ALA A 242 24.63 -12.94 1.91
CA ALA A 242 23.39 -12.52 1.26
C ALA A 242 22.18 -12.66 2.20
N GLU A 243 22.15 -13.72 3.02
CA GLU A 243 21.11 -13.89 4.03
C GLU A 243 21.15 -12.80 5.11
N LYS A 244 22.35 -12.44 5.60
CA LYS A 244 22.54 -11.29 6.51
C LYS A 244 22.10 -9.97 5.88
N PHE A 245 22.41 -9.74 4.60
CA PHE A 245 21.96 -8.56 3.87
C PHE A 245 20.42 -8.52 3.76
N CYS A 246 19.78 -9.62 3.38
CA CYS A 246 18.31 -9.71 3.36
C CYS A 246 17.69 -9.46 4.74
N TYR A 247 18.25 -10.03 5.81
CA TYR A 247 17.78 -9.80 7.18
C TYR A 247 17.86 -8.32 7.59
N LEU A 248 19.00 -7.67 7.36
CA LEU A 248 19.17 -6.24 7.64
C LEU A 248 18.21 -5.38 6.82
N LEU A 249 18.00 -5.71 5.55
CA LEU A 249 17.09 -4.99 4.68
C LEU A 249 15.63 -5.18 5.09
N VAL A 250 15.20 -6.38 5.51
CA VAL A 250 13.86 -6.61 6.11
C VAL A 250 13.68 -5.76 7.36
N ASN A 251 14.67 -5.72 8.27
CA ASN A 251 14.59 -4.93 9.50
C ASN A 251 14.46 -3.42 9.23
N ALA A 252 15.38 -2.85 8.44
CA ALA A 252 15.37 -1.43 8.12
C ALA A 252 14.11 -1.00 7.35
N SER A 253 13.68 -1.79 6.37
CA SER A 253 12.48 -1.47 5.58
C SER A 253 11.17 -1.66 6.35
N THR A 254 11.06 -2.66 7.24
CA THR A 254 9.89 -2.83 8.12
C THR A 254 9.77 -1.65 9.07
N TYR A 255 10.87 -1.24 9.71
CA TYR A 255 10.88 -0.08 10.61
C TYR A 255 10.47 1.22 9.87
N THR A 256 11.09 1.53 8.74
CA THR A 256 10.73 2.73 7.97
C THR A 256 9.29 2.68 7.46
N PHE A 257 8.79 1.51 7.06
CA PHE A 257 7.40 1.33 6.67
C PHE A 257 6.41 1.64 7.82
N VAL A 258 6.73 1.24 9.06
CA VAL A 258 5.93 1.58 10.24
C VAL A 258 5.95 3.08 10.53
N MET A 259 7.11 3.73 10.38
CA MET A 259 7.24 5.17 10.64
C MET A 259 6.52 6.06 9.62
N MET A 260 6.48 5.66 8.34
CA MET A 260 5.92 6.48 7.26
C MET A 260 4.39 6.43 7.15
N TRP A 261 3.72 5.43 7.73
CA TRP A 261 2.28 5.25 7.60
C TRP A 261 1.65 4.56 8.82
N GLU A 262 0.68 5.22 9.44
CA GLU A 262 -0.05 4.74 10.62
C GLU A 262 -0.70 3.35 10.45
N TYR A 263 -1.28 3.08 9.27
CA TYR A 263 -1.99 1.82 8.97
C TYR A 263 -1.07 0.67 8.49
N SER A 264 0.24 0.90 8.38
CA SER A 264 1.25 -0.10 8.02
C SER A 264 1.13 -1.43 8.78
N HIS A 265 0.79 -1.36 10.07
CA HIS A 265 0.67 -2.51 10.96
C HIS A 265 -0.44 -3.49 10.55
N TYR A 266 -1.49 -3.04 9.83
CA TYR A 266 -2.51 -3.94 9.27
C TYR A 266 -2.00 -4.76 8.09
N LEU A 267 -1.14 -4.19 7.24
CA LEU A 267 -0.50 -4.94 6.14
C LEU A 267 0.55 -5.92 6.66
N LEU A 268 1.34 -5.52 7.66
CA LEU A 268 2.23 -6.42 8.37
C LEU A 268 1.45 -7.53 9.11
N PHE A 269 0.23 -7.29 9.58
CA PHE A 269 -0.65 -8.34 10.12
C PHE A 269 -1.05 -9.39 9.07
N VAL A 270 -1.51 -8.96 7.88
CA VAL A 270 -1.81 -9.88 6.76
C VAL A 270 -0.56 -10.70 6.37
N GLN A 271 0.61 -10.06 6.36
CA GLN A 271 1.88 -10.72 6.10
C GLN A 271 2.27 -11.71 7.21
N ALA A 272 2.05 -11.36 8.48
CA ALA A 272 2.31 -12.23 9.63
C ALA A 272 1.40 -13.47 9.63
N VAL A 273 0.11 -13.31 9.29
CA VAL A 273 -0.82 -14.44 9.06
C VAL A 273 -0.31 -15.34 7.93
N SER A 274 0.19 -14.76 6.84
CA SER A 274 0.77 -15.52 5.71
C SER A 274 1.98 -16.35 6.13
N LEU A 275 2.88 -15.77 6.94
CA LEU A 275 4.04 -16.46 7.51
C LEU A 275 3.64 -17.52 8.56
N PHE A 276 2.58 -17.30 9.33
CA PHE A 276 2.08 -18.25 10.32
C PHE A 276 1.50 -19.51 9.66
N LEU A 277 0.76 -19.34 8.56
CA LEU A 277 0.28 -20.46 7.76
C LEU A 277 1.45 -21.25 7.14
N LEU A 278 2.48 -20.55 6.64
CA LEU A 278 3.71 -21.16 6.11
C LEU A 278 4.46 -22.02 7.15
N ASP A 279 4.58 -21.53 8.38
CA ASP A 279 5.23 -22.25 9.49
C ASP A 279 4.36 -23.40 10.04
N SER A 280 3.04 -23.23 10.12
CA SER A 280 2.10 -24.26 10.58
C SER A 280 2.15 -25.54 9.74
N PHE A 281 2.26 -25.38 8.41
CA PHE A 281 2.48 -26.52 7.49
C PHE A 281 3.96 -26.98 7.42
N ALA A 282 4.85 -26.36 8.20
CA ALA A 282 6.29 -26.57 8.28
C ALA A 282 7.02 -26.38 6.94
N LEU A 283 6.49 -25.54 6.05
CA LEU A 283 6.95 -25.39 4.67
C LEU A 283 8.25 -24.58 4.57
N ALA A 284 8.49 -23.67 5.51
CA ALA A 284 9.73 -22.92 5.70
C ALA A 284 10.52 -23.40 6.94
N GLN A 285 11.69 -22.81 7.16
CA GLN A 285 12.46 -22.97 8.39
C GLN A 285 11.85 -22.10 9.49
N THR A 286 11.31 -22.73 10.55
CA THR A 286 10.67 -22.06 11.70
C THR A 286 11.56 -21.03 12.37
N GLU A 287 12.88 -21.23 12.41
CA GLU A 287 13.83 -20.25 12.96
C GLU A 287 13.77 -18.92 12.20
N LYS A 288 13.91 -18.95 10.87
CA LYS A 288 13.81 -17.77 10.00
C LYS A 288 12.50 -17.02 10.19
N VAL A 289 11.37 -17.73 10.22
CA VAL A 289 10.05 -17.11 10.38
C VAL A 289 9.93 -16.41 11.75
N HIS A 290 10.46 -17.00 12.82
CA HIS A 290 10.45 -16.38 14.14
C HIS A 290 11.38 -15.16 14.28
N GLU A 291 12.50 -15.10 13.55
CA GLU A 291 13.32 -13.88 13.51
C GLU A 291 12.56 -12.71 12.85
N VAL A 292 11.74 -12.98 11.83
CA VAL A 292 10.88 -11.95 11.22
C VAL A 292 9.82 -11.45 12.21
N TYR A 293 9.23 -12.33 13.03
CA TYR A 293 8.31 -11.90 14.10
C TYR A 293 9.01 -11.03 15.17
N ARG A 294 10.28 -11.29 15.48
CA ARG A 294 11.06 -10.39 16.38
C ARG A 294 11.30 -9.03 15.75
N ILE A 295 11.59 -8.97 14.44
CA ILE A 295 11.67 -7.68 13.71
C ILE A 295 10.35 -6.93 13.85
N TYR A 296 9.20 -7.60 13.66
CA TYR A 296 7.89 -6.93 13.73
C TYR A 296 7.60 -6.40 15.14
N LEU A 297 7.89 -7.19 16.18
CA LEU A 297 7.77 -6.75 17.58
C LEU A 297 8.68 -5.55 17.87
N PHE A 298 9.94 -5.59 17.44
CA PHE A 298 10.88 -4.50 17.62
C PHE A 298 10.44 -3.22 16.88
N SER A 299 10.04 -3.33 15.61
CA SER A 299 9.54 -2.19 14.82
C SER A 299 8.29 -1.56 15.43
N LEU A 300 7.38 -2.36 16.01
CA LEU A 300 6.21 -1.84 16.72
C LEU A 300 6.58 -1.10 18.01
N ILE A 301 7.51 -1.62 18.82
CA ILE A 301 7.95 -0.97 20.07
C ILE A 301 8.66 0.35 19.77
N VAL A 302 9.59 0.36 18.80
CA VAL A 302 10.29 1.60 18.41
C VAL A 302 9.30 2.59 17.75
N GLY A 303 8.39 2.09 16.91
CA GLY A 303 7.32 2.89 16.33
C GLY A 303 6.43 3.56 17.38
N TYR A 304 6.01 2.82 18.42
CA TYR A 304 5.24 3.37 19.53
C TYR A 304 5.97 4.51 20.26
N LEU A 305 7.25 4.31 20.58
CA LEU A 305 8.06 5.31 21.28
C LEU A 305 8.29 6.57 20.45
N LEU A 306 8.44 6.44 19.13
CA LEU A 306 8.71 7.57 18.23
C LEU A 306 7.43 8.24 17.69
N GLN A 307 6.29 7.55 17.66
CA GLN A 307 5.00 8.08 17.22
C GLN A 307 4.17 8.69 18.37
N PHE A 308 4.83 9.39 19.30
CA PHE A 308 4.17 10.07 20.43
C PHE A 308 3.24 9.13 21.22
N GLU A 309 3.69 7.91 21.52
CA GLU A 309 2.93 6.91 22.27
C GLU A 309 1.59 6.53 21.62
N ASN A 310 1.57 6.39 20.28
CA ASN A 310 0.36 6.06 19.53
C ASN A 310 -0.27 4.73 20.00
N SER A 311 -1.38 4.85 20.74
CA SER A 311 -2.16 3.73 21.28
C SER A 311 -2.63 2.71 20.23
N ALA A 312 -2.82 3.11 18.96
CA ALA A 312 -3.22 2.21 17.88
C ALA A 312 -2.20 1.06 17.67
N LEU A 313 -0.90 1.33 17.85
CA LEU A 313 0.14 0.30 17.72
C LEU A 313 0.09 -0.74 18.85
N LEU A 314 -0.21 -0.31 20.09
CA LEU A 314 -0.39 -1.22 21.23
C LEU A 314 -1.66 -2.07 21.12
N VAL A 315 -2.71 -1.49 20.53
CA VAL A 315 -4.02 -2.15 20.35
C VAL A 315 -4.07 -2.97 19.05
N SER A 316 -3.02 -2.91 18.23
CA SER A 316 -2.96 -3.54 16.91
C SER A 316 -3.12 -5.06 16.94
N PRO A 317 -3.84 -5.65 15.96
CA PRO A 317 -3.95 -7.11 15.84
C PRO A 317 -2.59 -7.78 15.59
N LEU A 318 -1.65 -7.06 14.97
CA LEU A 318 -0.27 -7.50 14.74
C LEU A 318 0.47 -7.78 16.05
N LEU A 319 0.44 -6.85 17.01
CA LEU A 319 1.15 -7.03 18.28
C LEU A 319 0.64 -8.28 19.00
N SER A 320 -0.67 -8.43 19.12
CA SER A 320 -1.30 -9.58 19.75
C SER A 320 -0.96 -10.90 19.05
N LEU A 321 -0.93 -10.95 17.71
CA LEU A 321 -0.56 -12.15 16.96
C LEU A 321 0.91 -12.50 17.15
N VAL A 322 1.82 -11.52 17.04
CA VAL A 322 3.27 -11.72 17.18
C VAL A 322 3.65 -12.17 18.59
N VAL A 323 3.07 -11.57 19.63
CA VAL A 323 3.28 -11.98 21.02
C VAL A 323 2.73 -13.40 21.26
N ALA A 324 1.54 -13.72 20.76
CA ALA A 324 0.97 -15.07 20.86
C ALA A 324 1.84 -16.14 20.19
N LEU A 325 2.42 -15.84 19.01
CA LEU A 325 3.33 -16.73 18.28
C LEU A 325 4.63 -16.99 19.04
N ILE A 326 5.23 -15.94 19.62
CA ILE A 326 6.46 -16.05 20.41
C ILE A 326 6.20 -16.86 21.70
N LEU A 327 5.11 -16.59 22.41
CA LEU A 327 4.71 -17.31 23.63
C LEU A 327 4.36 -18.78 23.35
N SER A 328 3.61 -19.06 22.27
CA SER A 328 3.24 -20.43 21.92
C SER A 328 4.46 -21.28 21.52
N LYS A 329 5.51 -20.67 20.94
CA LYS A 329 6.78 -21.36 20.69
C LYS A 329 7.53 -21.71 21.98
N SER A 330 7.55 -20.83 22.99
CA SER A 330 8.20 -21.17 24.28
C SER A 330 7.51 -22.33 25.00
N LEU A 331 6.20 -22.52 24.78
CA LEU A 331 5.42 -23.64 25.33
C LEU A 331 5.62 -24.97 24.59
N GLN A 332 6.18 -24.99 23.37
CA GLN A 332 6.36 -26.21 22.56
C GLN A 332 7.56 -27.11 22.96
N MET A 333 8.02 -27.06 24.21
CA MET A 333 9.19 -27.87 24.64
C MET A 333 8.92 -29.38 24.62
N ASN A 334 9.62 -30.10 23.74
CA ASN A 334 9.97 -31.52 23.83
C ASN A 334 8.82 -32.56 23.97
N MET A 335 7.99 -32.73 22.94
CA MET A 335 7.14 -33.93 22.80
C MET A 335 7.69 -34.94 21.77
N LYS A 336 7.78 -36.22 22.16
CA LYS A 336 8.20 -37.33 21.28
C LYS A 336 7.19 -37.55 20.15
N LYS A 337 7.68 -37.63 18.91
CA LYS A 337 6.86 -37.62 17.68
C LYS A 337 6.32 -39.01 17.33
N SER A 338 5.04 -39.24 17.58
CA SER A 338 4.23 -40.22 16.83
C SER A 338 3.50 -39.52 15.68
N THR A 339 3.32 -40.17 14.53
CA THR A 339 2.82 -39.54 13.29
C THR A 339 1.41 -38.98 13.42
N PHE A 340 0.52 -39.65 14.17
CA PHE A 340 -0.84 -39.17 14.42
C PHE A 340 -0.88 -38.05 15.48
N VAL A 341 -0.18 -38.25 16.60
CA VAL A 341 -0.08 -37.26 17.68
C VAL A 341 0.51 -35.95 17.16
N SER A 342 1.51 -36.01 16.28
CA SER A 342 2.11 -34.86 15.60
C SER A 342 1.12 -34.04 14.76
N ARG A 343 0.13 -34.68 14.12
CA ARG A 343 -0.94 -33.98 13.37
C ARG A 343 -1.89 -33.25 14.31
N LEU A 344 -2.36 -33.91 15.36
CA LEU A 344 -3.24 -33.30 16.37
C LEU A 344 -2.55 -32.15 17.10
N LEU A 345 -1.27 -32.31 17.47
CA LEU A 345 -0.47 -31.26 18.13
C LEU A 345 -0.36 -29.98 17.27
N LYS A 346 -0.25 -30.12 15.94
CA LYS A 346 -0.22 -28.97 15.02
C LYS A 346 -1.56 -28.24 14.95
N ILE A 347 -2.67 -28.97 14.88
CA ILE A 347 -4.02 -28.36 14.90
C ILE A 347 -4.24 -27.64 16.23
N MET A 348 -3.84 -28.26 17.35
CA MET A 348 -3.91 -27.65 18.67
C MET A 348 -3.00 -26.44 18.83
N TYR A 349 -1.80 -26.43 18.22
CA TYR A 349 -0.95 -25.24 18.16
C TYR A 349 -1.61 -24.10 17.38
N ILE A 350 -2.22 -24.36 16.22
CA ILE A 350 -2.92 -23.34 15.44
C ILE A 350 -4.07 -22.73 16.27
N TYR A 351 -4.87 -23.58 16.93
CA TYR A 351 -5.96 -23.15 17.80
C TYR A 351 -5.46 -22.36 19.02
N LEU A 352 -4.36 -22.80 19.66
CA LEU A 352 -3.73 -22.10 20.77
C LEU A 352 -3.23 -20.70 20.36
N VAL A 353 -2.51 -20.59 19.24
CA VAL A 353 -2.02 -19.30 18.73
C VAL A 353 -3.20 -18.35 18.46
N LEU A 354 -4.26 -18.84 17.80
CA LEU A 354 -5.42 -18.02 17.46
C LEU A 354 -6.19 -17.57 18.72
N THR A 355 -6.42 -18.47 19.67
CA THR A 355 -7.13 -18.13 20.91
C THR A 355 -6.32 -17.18 21.79
N VAL A 356 -5.01 -17.38 21.93
CA VAL A 356 -4.12 -16.46 22.66
C VAL A 356 -4.05 -15.09 21.95
N ALA A 357 -3.97 -15.04 20.63
CA ALA A 357 -3.96 -13.78 19.88
C ALA A 357 -5.27 -12.99 20.04
N VAL A 358 -6.42 -13.65 19.91
CA VAL A 358 -7.74 -13.00 20.05
C VAL A 358 -7.99 -12.54 21.49
N THR A 359 -7.70 -13.39 22.49
CA THR A 359 -7.86 -13.01 23.91
C THR A 359 -6.91 -11.88 24.30
N LEU A 360 -5.65 -11.90 23.84
CA LEU A 360 -4.70 -10.81 24.07
C LEU A 360 -5.16 -9.50 23.39
N ASN A 361 -5.66 -9.54 22.15
CA ASN A 361 -6.18 -8.34 21.49
C ASN A 361 -7.39 -7.75 22.24
N PHE A 362 -8.31 -8.61 22.70
CA PHE A 362 -9.47 -8.20 23.49
C PHE A 362 -9.05 -7.58 24.84
N LEU A 363 -8.11 -8.20 25.56
CA LEU A 363 -7.58 -7.65 26.82
C LEU A 363 -6.88 -6.29 26.61
N LEU A 364 -6.05 -6.16 25.57
CA LEU A 364 -5.39 -4.89 25.24
C LEU A 364 -6.43 -3.79 24.93
N LYS A 365 -7.50 -4.11 24.18
CA LYS A 365 -8.63 -3.20 23.92
C LYS A 365 -9.44 -2.84 25.16
N MET A 366 -9.50 -3.73 26.16
CA MET A 366 -10.20 -3.47 27.43
C MET A 366 -9.39 -2.56 28.35
N PHE A 367 -8.06 -2.70 28.39
CA PHE A 367 -7.19 -1.88 29.25
C PHE A 367 -6.78 -0.54 28.62
N ILE A 368 -6.72 -0.45 27.29
CA ILE A 368 -6.33 0.76 26.55
C ILE A 368 -7.59 1.34 25.87
N PRO A 369 -8.18 2.44 26.39
CA PRO A 369 -9.40 3.01 25.83
C PRO A 369 -9.15 3.68 24.47
N HIS A 370 -9.32 2.91 23.40
CA HIS A 370 -9.08 3.34 22.03
C HIS A 370 -10.40 3.49 21.25
N LYS A 371 -10.85 4.73 21.09
CA LYS A 371 -12.22 5.12 20.63
C LYS A 371 -12.58 4.63 19.22
N GLU A 372 -11.62 4.55 18.30
CA GLU A 372 -11.84 4.20 16.88
C GLU A 372 -12.57 2.85 16.69
N ASN A 373 -12.41 1.91 17.63
CA ASN A 373 -12.96 0.55 17.50
C ASN A 373 -14.50 0.51 17.44
N GLU A 374 -15.20 1.40 18.14
CA GLU A 374 -16.67 1.40 18.18
C GLU A 374 -17.27 1.87 16.83
N HIS A 375 -16.60 2.82 16.19
CA HIS A 375 -16.99 3.35 14.88
C HIS A 375 -16.69 2.35 13.75
N LEU A 376 -15.52 1.70 13.77
CA LEU A 376 -15.15 0.70 12.77
C LEU A 376 -16.08 -0.54 12.80
N LEU A 377 -16.44 -1.02 13.99
CA LEU A 377 -17.35 -2.17 14.12
C LEU A 377 -18.74 -1.84 13.54
N LYS A 378 -19.32 -0.70 13.93
CA LYS A 378 -20.61 -0.22 13.41
C LYS A 378 -20.57 0.00 11.90
N PHE A 379 -19.48 0.53 11.35
CA PHE A 379 -19.29 0.66 9.92
C PHE A 379 -19.34 -0.71 9.21
N ILE A 380 -18.65 -1.73 9.75
CA ILE A 380 -18.66 -3.09 9.19
C ILE A 380 -20.05 -3.73 9.30
N GLU A 381 -20.75 -3.56 10.43
CA GLU A 381 -22.13 -4.04 10.61
C GLU A 381 -23.09 -3.46 9.56
N VAL A 382 -23.07 -2.14 9.37
CA VAL A 382 -23.94 -1.47 8.39
C VAL A 382 -23.54 -1.85 6.96
N LYS A 383 -22.23 -1.93 6.66
CA LYS A 383 -21.74 -2.36 5.34
C LYS A 383 -22.15 -3.80 4.99
N LEU A 384 -22.21 -4.69 5.99
CA LEU A 384 -22.69 -6.07 5.83
C LEU A 384 -24.22 -6.20 5.85
N GLY A 385 -24.96 -5.09 5.98
CA GLY A 385 -26.43 -5.07 6.05
C GLY A 385 -27.01 -5.63 7.35
N LEU A 386 -26.20 -5.76 8.40
CA LEU A 386 -26.61 -6.27 9.71
C LEU A 386 -27.32 -5.21 10.58
N ASN A 387 -27.13 -3.93 10.24
CA ASN A 387 -27.67 -2.78 10.98
C ASN A 387 -27.97 -1.63 10.01
N THR A 388 -28.91 -0.74 10.36
CA THR A 388 -29.23 0.46 9.56
C THR A 388 -28.91 1.72 10.36
N THR A 389 -28.45 2.78 9.67
CA THR A 389 -28.06 4.03 10.33
C THR A 389 -28.58 5.26 9.61
N LYS A 390 -29.01 6.26 10.41
CA LYS A 390 -29.35 7.61 9.94
C LYS A 390 -28.20 8.59 10.14
N ASN A 391 -27.06 8.16 10.68
CA ASN A 391 -25.90 9.02 10.94
C ASN A 391 -25.24 9.46 9.62
N PHE A 392 -25.13 10.78 9.41
CA PHE A 392 -24.51 11.37 8.21
C PHE A 392 -23.10 10.84 7.97
N THR A 393 -22.23 10.92 9.00
CA THR A 393 -20.83 10.51 8.91
C THR A 393 -20.67 9.04 8.51
N MET A 394 -21.51 8.14 9.02
CA MET A 394 -21.46 6.71 8.65
C MET A 394 -21.92 6.46 7.21
N ASN A 395 -23.03 7.08 6.80
CA ASN A 395 -23.55 6.92 5.44
C ASN A 395 -22.62 7.60 4.40
N TRP A 396 -21.98 8.72 4.75
CA TRP A 396 -20.92 9.36 3.96
C TRP A 396 -19.75 8.40 3.69
N LEU A 397 -19.23 7.73 4.73
CA LEU A 397 -18.15 6.76 4.58
C LEU A 397 -18.56 5.55 3.72
N LEU A 398 -19.80 5.06 3.84
CA LEU A 398 -20.32 3.97 3.00
C LEU A 398 -20.44 4.36 1.52
N CYS A 399 -20.70 5.64 1.25
CA CYS A 399 -20.79 6.21 -0.08
C CYS A 399 -19.43 6.55 -0.72
N GLN A 400 -18.34 6.54 0.05
CA GLN A 400 -17.00 6.80 -0.46
C GLN A 400 -16.51 5.64 -1.35
N GLU A 401 -16.15 5.93 -2.61
CA GLU A 401 -15.74 4.93 -3.60
C GLU A 401 -14.65 3.97 -3.09
N SER A 402 -13.66 4.49 -2.34
CA SER A 402 -12.59 3.68 -1.75
C SER A 402 -13.06 2.65 -0.72
N LEU A 403 -14.27 2.79 -0.19
CA LEU A 403 -14.87 1.87 0.78
C LEU A 403 -15.95 0.96 0.16
N GLN A 404 -16.25 1.10 -1.13
CA GLN A 404 -17.16 0.23 -1.87
C GLN A 404 -16.45 -1.03 -2.42
N ALA A 405 -17.19 -1.93 -3.07
CA ALA A 405 -16.60 -3.09 -3.77
C ALA A 405 -16.12 -2.67 -5.19
N PRO A 406 -15.07 -3.29 -5.75
CA PRO A 406 -14.50 -2.88 -7.03
C PRO A 406 -15.48 -2.98 -8.20
N SER A 407 -15.57 -1.90 -8.96
CA SER A 407 -16.36 -1.78 -10.20
C SER A 407 -16.02 -2.82 -11.28
N GLN A 408 -16.95 -3.07 -12.22
CA GLN A 408 -16.70 -3.99 -13.34
C GLN A 408 -15.57 -3.50 -14.28
N ASP A 409 -15.45 -2.18 -14.43
CA ASP A 409 -14.43 -1.56 -15.30
C ASP A 409 -13.00 -1.87 -14.86
N PHE A 410 -12.77 -2.04 -13.56
CA PHE A 410 -11.48 -2.50 -13.02
C PHE A 410 -11.07 -3.85 -13.61
N PHE A 411 -11.97 -4.84 -13.62
CA PHE A 411 -11.69 -6.16 -14.19
C PHE A 411 -11.55 -6.13 -15.71
N LEU A 412 -12.29 -5.25 -16.40
CA LEU A 412 -12.15 -5.03 -17.84
C LEU A 412 -10.77 -4.48 -18.21
N ARG A 413 -10.28 -3.44 -17.51
CA ARG A 413 -8.93 -2.87 -17.72
C ARG A 413 -7.83 -3.92 -17.54
N LEU A 414 -7.87 -4.68 -16.44
CA LEU A 414 -6.89 -5.74 -16.16
C LEU A 414 -6.96 -6.91 -17.16
N THR A 415 -8.12 -7.14 -17.80
CA THR A 415 -8.29 -8.17 -18.83
C THR A 415 -7.78 -7.68 -20.19
N GLN A 416 -8.03 -6.42 -20.55
CA GLN A 416 -7.51 -5.78 -21.77
C GLN A 416 -5.97 -5.77 -21.80
N SER A 417 -5.32 -5.50 -20.68
CA SER A 417 -3.85 -5.59 -20.57
C SER A 417 -3.32 -7.03 -20.51
N SER A 418 -4.16 -8.05 -20.71
CA SER A 418 -3.91 -9.50 -20.55
C SER A 418 -3.47 -9.96 -19.15
N LEU A 419 -3.35 -9.03 -18.19
CA LEU A 419 -2.79 -9.28 -16.88
C LEU A 419 -3.66 -10.24 -16.04
N LEU A 420 -4.97 -9.99 -15.96
CA LEU A 420 -5.88 -10.79 -15.13
C LEU A 420 -5.96 -12.27 -15.58
N PRO A 421 -6.10 -12.60 -16.88
CA PRO A 421 -6.05 -13.99 -17.35
C PRO A 421 -4.75 -14.72 -16.98
N PHE A 422 -3.57 -14.11 -17.19
CA PHE A 422 -2.30 -14.73 -16.85
C PHE A 422 -2.10 -14.85 -15.33
N TYR A 423 -2.53 -13.86 -14.55
CA TYR A 423 -2.53 -13.93 -13.08
C TYR A 423 -3.38 -15.09 -12.58
N ILE A 424 -4.63 -15.23 -13.04
CA ILE A 424 -5.54 -16.30 -12.62
C ILE A 424 -4.93 -17.67 -12.97
N LEU A 425 -4.39 -17.83 -14.19
CA LEU A 425 -3.71 -19.07 -14.61
C LEU A 425 -2.53 -19.42 -13.70
N VAL A 426 -1.64 -18.47 -13.43
CA VAL A 426 -0.48 -18.65 -12.55
C VAL A 426 -0.92 -18.96 -11.12
N LEU A 427 -1.89 -18.23 -10.58
CA LEU A 427 -2.43 -18.44 -9.23
C LEU A 427 -3.02 -19.83 -9.08
N ILE A 428 -3.82 -20.30 -10.04
CA ILE A 428 -4.39 -21.65 -10.06
C ILE A 428 -3.29 -22.71 -10.02
N ILE A 429 -2.27 -22.59 -10.89
CA ILE A 429 -1.16 -23.56 -10.96
C ILE A 429 -0.35 -23.56 -9.65
N CYS A 430 -0.03 -22.39 -9.12
CA CYS A 430 0.69 -22.30 -7.85
C CYS A 430 -0.15 -22.83 -6.68
N PHE A 431 -1.43 -22.46 -6.57
CA PHE A 431 -2.35 -22.91 -5.50
C PHE A 431 -2.52 -24.44 -5.49
N PHE A 432 -2.77 -25.06 -6.64
CA PHE A 432 -2.83 -26.53 -6.73
C PHE A 432 -1.48 -27.19 -6.41
N SER A 433 -0.34 -26.60 -6.81
CA SER A 433 0.99 -27.12 -6.47
C SER A 433 1.27 -27.05 -4.97
N VAL A 434 0.95 -25.92 -4.31
CA VAL A 434 1.06 -25.76 -2.86
C VAL A 434 0.15 -26.76 -2.13
N THR A 435 -1.10 -26.91 -2.58
CA THR A 435 -2.07 -27.86 -1.99
C THR A 435 -1.60 -29.30 -2.09
N GLN A 436 -1.02 -29.72 -3.23
CA GLN A 436 -0.40 -31.04 -3.38
C GLN A 436 0.77 -31.28 -2.40
N VAL A 437 1.58 -30.26 -2.13
CA VAL A 437 2.69 -30.33 -1.17
C VAL A 437 2.19 -30.37 0.28
N ILE A 438 1.17 -29.58 0.63
CA ILE A 438 0.51 -29.63 1.94
C ILE A 438 -0.12 -31.02 2.17
N PHE A 439 -0.79 -31.58 1.17
CA PHE A 439 -1.37 -32.93 1.27
C PHE A 439 -0.29 -33.98 1.54
N ARG A 440 0.81 -34.00 0.78
CA ARG A 440 1.95 -34.90 1.03
C ARG A 440 2.58 -34.73 2.42
N ARG A 441 2.75 -33.48 2.88
CA ARG A 441 3.23 -33.15 4.23
C ARG A 441 2.32 -33.72 5.31
N ILE A 442 1.00 -33.65 5.12
CA ILE A 442 0.02 -34.24 6.04
C ILE A 442 0.10 -35.77 5.99
N CYS A 443 0.15 -36.37 4.80
CA CYS A 443 0.31 -37.81 4.60
C CYS A 443 1.59 -38.37 5.24
N GLY A 444 2.66 -37.57 5.37
CA GLY A 444 3.89 -37.92 6.09
C GLY A 444 5.07 -38.24 5.17
N GLU A 445 5.01 -37.87 3.88
CA GLU A 445 6.13 -38.06 2.96
C GLU A 445 7.30 -37.11 3.31
N PRO A 446 8.56 -37.60 3.36
CA PRO A 446 9.72 -36.73 3.57
C PRO A 446 9.97 -35.85 2.34
N VAL A 447 10.34 -34.59 2.60
CA VAL A 447 10.65 -33.61 1.54
C VAL A 447 12.07 -33.84 1.04
N LYS A 448 12.28 -33.77 -0.29
CA LYS A 448 13.63 -33.74 -0.86
C LYS A 448 14.32 -32.42 -0.47
N GLU A 449 15.53 -32.50 0.08
CA GLU A 449 16.31 -31.31 0.45
C GLU A 449 16.64 -30.41 -0.75
N THR A 450 16.81 -31.01 -1.93
CA THR A 450 17.03 -30.28 -3.20
C THR A 450 15.96 -30.65 -4.23
N VAL A 451 15.18 -29.66 -4.63
CA VAL A 451 14.25 -29.75 -5.76
C VAL A 451 15.02 -29.44 -7.03
N LYS A 452 15.07 -30.35 -7.99
CA LYS A 452 15.65 -30.08 -9.32
C LYS A 452 14.57 -29.48 -10.23
N LEU A 453 14.98 -28.73 -11.26
CA LEU A 453 14.07 -28.25 -12.31
C LEU A 453 13.25 -29.39 -12.94
N GLU A 454 13.85 -30.57 -13.04
CA GLU A 454 13.23 -31.84 -13.46
C GLU A 454 12.08 -32.31 -12.56
N ASP A 455 12.06 -31.97 -11.26
CA ASP A 455 11.01 -32.40 -10.34
C ASP A 455 9.69 -31.70 -10.64
N GLY A 456 9.71 -30.45 -11.13
CA GLY A 456 8.51 -29.70 -11.52
C GLY A 456 7.54 -29.53 -10.35
N ARG A 457 8.04 -29.09 -9.19
CA ARG A 457 7.29 -28.96 -7.93
C ARG A 457 7.45 -27.57 -7.33
N ILE A 458 6.89 -26.58 -8.01
CA ILE A 458 7.06 -25.18 -7.64
C ILE A 458 6.55 -24.84 -6.22
N GLY A 459 5.52 -25.56 -5.73
CA GLY A 459 5.00 -25.45 -4.36
C GLY A 459 5.90 -25.97 -3.23
N GLU A 460 7.07 -26.57 -3.51
CA GLU A 460 8.04 -26.97 -2.47
C GLU A 460 9.01 -25.83 -2.07
N ARG A 461 8.96 -24.69 -2.77
CA ARG A 461 9.70 -23.46 -2.47
C ARG A 461 8.94 -22.58 -1.46
N PRO A 462 9.50 -22.29 -0.28
CA PRO A 462 8.81 -21.54 0.78
C PRO A 462 8.48 -20.10 0.36
N GLU A 463 9.34 -19.46 -0.44
CA GLU A 463 9.12 -18.08 -0.90
C GLU A 463 7.87 -17.98 -1.79
N ILE A 464 7.58 -19.00 -2.61
CA ILE A 464 6.42 -19.02 -3.50
C ILE A 464 5.14 -19.30 -2.72
N VAL A 465 5.17 -20.23 -1.75
CA VAL A 465 4.04 -20.50 -0.86
C VAL A 465 3.63 -19.23 -0.12
N TYR A 466 4.60 -18.47 0.42
CA TYR A 466 4.36 -17.18 1.07
C TYR A 466 3.58 -16.22 0.14
N HIS A 467 4.06 -16.02 -1.09
CA HIS A 467 3.38 -15.12 -2.03
C HIS A 467 1.97 -15.59 -2.43
N VAL A 468 1.75 -16.90 -2.58
CA VAL A 468 0.42 -17.47 -2.90
C VAL A 468 -0.58 -17.19 -1.78
N ILE A 469 -0.18 -17.42 -0.52
CA ILE A 469 -1.06 -17.13 0.63
C ILE A 469 -1.32 -15.62 0.74
N HIS A 470 -0.27 -14.82 0.61
CA HIS A 470 -0.36 -13.37 0.76
C HIS A 470 -1.23 -12.71 -0.32
N THR A 471 -1.11 -13.13 -1.60
CA THR A 471 -1.93 -12.59 -2.69
C THR A 471 -3.41 -12.99 -2.59
N ILE A 472 -3.72 -14.14 -1.97
CA ILE A 472 -5.10 -14.55 -1.70
C ILE A 472 -5.71 -13.66 -0.63
N LEU A 473 -4.98 -13.42 0.48
CA LEU A 473 -5.47 -12.54 1.55
C LEU A 473 -5.63 -11.08 1.10
N LEU A 474 -4.65 -10.53 0.37
CA LEU A 474 -4.76 -9.18 -0.22
C LEU A 474 -5.87 -9.11 -1.27
N GLY A 475 -6.04 -10.15 -2.09
CA GLY A 475 -7.13 -10.25 -3.06
C GLY A 475 -8.50 -10.24 -2.41
N CYS A 476 -8.70 -11.02 -1.33
CA CYS A 476 -9.95 -10.99 -0.55
C CYS A 476 -10.25 -9.58 -0.02
N LEU A 477 -9.25 -8.86 0.50
CA LEU A 477 -9.42 -7.48 0.96
C LEU A 477 -9.77 -6.51 -0.20
N ALA A 478 -9.10 -6.63 -1.35
CA ALA A 478 -9.37 -5.81 -2.53
C ALA A 478 -10.76 -6.08 -3.14
N MET A 479 -11.28 -7.30 -3.06
CA MET A 479 -12.65 -7.63 -3.48
C MET A 479 -13.71 -7.06 -2.51
N CYS A 480 -13.35 -6.80 -1.25
CA CYS A 480 -14.24 -6.15 -0.28
C CYS A 480 -14.15 -4.61 -0.31
N LEU A 481 -13.03 -4.04 -0.76
CA LEU A 481 -12.70 -2.62 -0.69
C LEU A 481 -11.94 -2.18 -1.95
N GLU A 482 -12.58 -1.45 -2.86
CA GLU A 482 -11.95 -0.88 -4.06
C GLU A 482 -10.74 -0.02 -3.70
N GLY A 483 -10.82 0.70 -2.58
CA GLY A 483 -9.71 1.49 -2.05
C GLY A 483 -8.46 0.68 -1.76
N MET A 484 -8.53 -0.64 -1.60
CA MET A 484 -7.38 -1.53 -1.37
C MET A 484 -6.78 -2.09 -2.66
N LYS A 485 -7.36 -1.81 -3.86
CA LYS A 485 -6.86 -2.36 -5.13
C LYS A 485 -5.40 -2.02 -5.42
N TYR A 486 -4.96 -0.80 -5.10
CA TYR A 486 -3.57 -0.35 -5.32
C TYR A 486 -2.53 -1.16 -4.51
N LEU A 487 -2.95 -1.89 -3.48
CA LEU A 487 -2.07 -2.78 -2.71
C LEU A 487 -1.94 -4.15 -3.37
N TRP A 488 -2.99 -4.58 -4.09
CA TRP A 488 -3.09 -5.90 -4.71
C TRP A 488 -2.64 -5.91 -6.16
N THR A 489 -3.04 -4.94 -6.99
CA THR A 489 -2.69 -4.90 -8.42
C THR A 489 -1.17 -4.93 -8.70
N PRO A 490 -0.30 -4.24 -7.94
CA PRO A 490 1.16 -4.36 -8.11
C PRO A 490 1.69 -5.78 -7.83
N TYR A 491 1.07 -6.46 -6.86
CA TYR A 491 1.37 -7.85 -6.50
C TYR A 491 0.91 -8.81 -7.59
N VAL A 492 -0.24 -8.52 -8.21
CA VAL A 492 -0.77 -9.21 -9.40
C VAL A 492 0.19 -9.08 -10.59
N CYS A 493 0.68 -7.87 -10.91
CA CYS A 493 1.70 -7.62 -11.94
C CYS A 493 2.97 -8.46 -11.70
N MET A 494 3.48 -8.45 -10.47
CA MET A 494 4.67 -9.19 -10.05
C MET A 494 4.49 -10.70 -10.19
N LEU A 495 3.36 -11.25 -9.71
CA LEU A 495 3.12 -12.69 -9.71
C LEU A 495 2.81 -13.25 -11.10
N ALA A 496 2.01 -12.55 -11.90
CA ALA A 496 1.75 -12.96 -13.28
C ALA A 496 3.07 -13.04 -14.06
N ALA A 497 3.94 -12.03 -13.91
CA ALA A 497 5.21 -11.97 -14.64
C ALA A 497 6.19 -13.06 -14.17
N PHE A 498 6.31 -13.27 -12.86
CA PHE A 498 7.06 -14.40 -12.31
C PHE A 498 6.60 -15.73 -12.93
N GLY A 499 5.29 -15.98 -12.96
CA GLY A 499 4.76 -17.29 -13.33
C GLY A 499 4.94 -17.61 -14.81
N VAL A 500 4.65 -16.66 -15.70
CA VAL A 500 4.85 -16.83 -17.15
C VAL A 500 6.35 -16.97 -17.50
N CYS A 501 7.23 -16.29 -16.76
CA CYS A 501 8.69 -16.33 -16.97
C CYS A 501 9.41 -17.47 -16.22
N SER A 502 8.71 -18.30 -15.44
CA SER A 502 9.33 -19.34 -14.62
C SER A 502 9.36 -20.71 -15.33
N PRO A 503 10.54 -21.25 -15.70
CA PRO A 503 10.62 -22.57 -16.33
C PRO A 503 10.16 -23.71 -15.39
N GLU A 504 10.20 -23.51 -14.08
CA GLU A 504 9.67 -24.49 -13.10
C GLU A 504 8.14 -24.57 -13.16
N LEU A 505 7.45 -23.47 -13.46
CA LEU A 505 6.00 -23.45 -13.58
C LEU A 505 5.56 -24.18 -14.85
N TRP A 506 6.22 -23.90 -15.99
CA TRP A 506 6.05 -24.66 -17.24
C TRP A 506 6.31 -26.16 -17.05
N MET A 507 7.39 -26.55 -16.35
CA MET A 507 7.65 -27.96 -16.02
C MET A 507 6.57 -28.59 -15.14
N THR A 508 5.99 -27.84 -14.19
CA THR A 508 4.87 -28.29 -13.36
C THR A 508 3.63 -28.55 -14.23
N LEU A 509 3.30 -27.61 -15.12
CA LEU A 509 2.19 -27.71 -16.07
C LEU A 509 2.33 -28.92 -17.02
N PHE A 510 3.50 -29.11 -17.64
CA PHE A 510 3.72 -30.23 -18.57
C PHE A 510 3.57 -31.60 -17.90
N LYS A 511 3.93 -31.71 -16.61
CA LYS A 511 3.72 -32.95 -15.84
C LYS A 511 2.25 -33.24 -15.59
N TRP A 512 1.44 -32.23 -15.23
CA TRP A 512 -0.01 -32.42 -15.07
C TRP A 512 -0.69 -32.75 -16.40
N LEU A 513 -0.31 -32.07 -17.49
CA LEU A 513 -0.78 -32.37 -18.85
C LEU A 513 -0.20 -33.65 -19.46
N ARG A 514 0.69 -34.37 -18.74
CA ARG A 514 1.39 -35.60 -19.17
C ARG A 514 2.11 -35.47 -20.53
N LEU A 515 2.58 -34.27 -20.87
CA LEU A 515 3.23 -33.97 -22.14
C LEU A 515 4.62 -34.64 -22.22
N LYS A 516 4.70 -35.75 -22.95
CA LYS A 516 5.93 -36.48 -23.26
C LYS A 516 6.71 -35.83 -24.42
N ALA A 517 7.16 -34.59 -24.23
CA ALA A 517 8.12 -33.98 -25.14
C ALA A 517 9.49 -34.67 -25.04
N VAL A 518 10.26 -34.73 -26.14
CA VAL A 518 11.61 -35.36 -26.16
C VAL A 518 12.59 -34.64 -25.20
N HIS A 519 12.47 -33.32 -25.08
CA HIS A 519 13.25 -32.51 -24.15
C HIS A 519 12.36 -31.49 -23.40
N PRO A 520 11.63 -31.91 -22.34
CA PRO A 520 10.65 -31.05 -21.66
C PRO A 520 11.31 -29.83 -20.98
N ILE A 521 12.54 -29.98 -20.48
CA ILE A 521 13.32 -28.90 -19.86
C ILE A 521 13.64 -27.80 -20.89
N LEU A 522 14.06 -28.21 -22.10
CA LEU A 522 14.37 -27.27 -23.19
C LEU A 522 13.11 -26.53 -23.65
N LEU A 523 12.00 -27.25 -23.78
CA LEU A 523 10.70 -26.67 -24.10
C LEU A 523 10.23 -25.67 -23.03
N ALA A 524 10.40 -25.99 -21.74
CA ALA A 524 10.07 -25.09 -20.64
C ALA A 524 10.92 -23.81 -20.65
N LEU A 525 12.23 -23.95 -20.93
CA LEU A 525 13.15 -22.81 -21.06
C LEU A 525 12.81 -21.92 -22.27
N ILE A 526 12.44 -22.53 -23.41
CA ILE A 526 12.01 -21.80 -24.61
C ILE A 526 10.72 -21.04 -24.31
N LEU A 527 9.70 -21.69 -23.75
CA LEU A 527 8.40 -21.05 -23.46
C LEU A 527 8.51 -19.98 -22.36
N SER A 528 9.36 -20.17 -21.35
CA SER A 528 9.65 -19.15 -20.32
C SER A 528 10.34 -17.89 -20.85
N MET A 529 10.78 -17.89 -22.11
CA MET A 529 11.32 -16.71 -22.81
C MET A 529 10.37 -16.24 -23.91
N ALA A 530 9.87 -17.16 -24.75
CA ALA A 530 9.03 -16.87 -25.90
C ALA A 530 7.68 -16.26 -25.51
N VAL A 531 6.97 -16.83 -24.53
CA VAL A 531 5.65 -16.34 -24.12
C VAL A 531 5.73 -14.92 -23.54
N PRO A 532 6.65 -14.61 -22.59
CA PRO A 532 6.87 -13.23 -22.16
C PRO A 532 7.26 -12.26 -23.27
N THR A 533 8.06 -12.67 -24.26
CA THR A 533 8.41 -11.79 -25.39
C THR A 533 7.23 -11.51 -26.33
N ILE A 534 6.34 -12.48 -26.55
CA ILE A 534 5.12 -12.30 -27.35
C ILE A 534 4.16 -11.35 -26.62
N ILE A 535 3.95 -11.55 -25.31
CA ILE A 535 3.15 -10.65 -24.48
C ILE A 535 3.75 -9.24 -24.51
N GLY A 536 5.05 -9.09 -24.25
CA GLY A 536 5.75 -7.80 -24.27
C GLY A 536 5.63 -7.08 -25.61
N PHE A 537 5.74 -7.79 -26.74
CA PHE A 537 5.53 -7.22 -28.07
C PHE A 537 4.06 -6.82 -28.32
N SER A 538 3.09 -7.60 -27.84
CA SER A 538 1.66 -7.26 -27.92
C SER A 538 1.34 -5.99 -27.11
N LEU A 539 1.83 -5.93 -25.86
CA LEU A 539 1.68 -4.77 -24.97
C LEU A 539 2.34 -3.53 -25.57
N TRP A 540 3.55 -3.67 -26.13
CA TRP A 540 4.20 -2.60 -26.87
C TRP A 540 3.32 -2.12 -28.02
N LYS A 541 2.88 -3.03 -28.90
CA LYS A 541 2.09 -2.66 -30.09
C LYS A 541 0.79 -1.94 -29.74
N GLU A 542 0.09 -2.36 -28.68
CA GLU A 542 -1.23 -1.81 -28.32
C GLU A 542 -1.16 -0.60 -27.40
N PHE A 543 -0.35 -0.64 -26.33
CA PHE A 543 -0.36 0.35 -25.27
C PHE A 543 0.76 1.39 -25.37
N PHE A 544 1.91 1.09 -26.00
CA PHE A 544 2.97 2.10 -26.18
C PHE A 544 2.49 3.32 -26.96
N PRO A 545 1.68 3.21 -28.05
CA PRO A 545 1.12 4.39 -28.72
C PRO A 545 0.22 5.20 -27.79
N ARG A 546 -0.61 4.56 -26.96
CA ARG A 546 -1.54 5.25 -26.03
C ARG A 546 -0.77 6.02 -24.94
N ILE A 547 0.23 5.37 -24.33
CA ILE A 547 1.10 5.99 -23.34
C ILE A 547 1.88 7.15 -23.97
N MET A 548 2.35 7.00 -25.22
CA MET A 548 3.05 8.08 -25.92
C MET A 548 2.10 9.25 -26.23
N THR A 549 0.86 8.99 -26.66
CA THR A 549 -0.14 10.05 -26.87
C THR A 549 -0.44 10.80 -25.57
N GLU A 550 -0.63 10.09 -24.44
CA GLU A 550 -0.82 10.70 -23.11
C GLU A 550 0.38 11.55 -22.64
N LEU A 551 1.61 11.23 -23.08
CA LEU A 551 2.82 12.01 -22.77
C LEU A 551 3.06 13.18 -23.74
N THR A 552 2.44 13.16 -24.92
CA THR A 552 2.48 14.27 -25.89
C THR A 552 1.31 15.24 -25.75
N GLU A 553 0.16 14.77 -25.27
CA GLU A 553 -1.02 15.57 -25.05
C GLU A 553 -0.81 16.50 -23.85
N LEU A 554 -0.90 17.80 -24.09
CA LEU A 554 -0.92 18.81 -23.03
C LEU A 554 -2.35 18.94 -22.55
N GLN A 555 -2.65 18.41 -21.36
CA GLN A 555 -3.90 18.72 -20.68
C GLN A 555 -3.75 20.05 -19.96
N GLU A 556 -4.57 21.02 -20.32
CA GLU A 556 -4.71 22.27 -19.58
C GLU A 556 -5.62 22.05 -18.37
N PHE A 557 -5.07 21.52 -17.26
CA PHE A 557 -5.73 21.66 -15.97
C PHE A 557 -5.74 23.14 -15.57
N TYR A 558 -6.87 23.80 -15.79
CA TYR A 558 -7.05 25.22 -15.49
C TYR A 558 -8.37 25.45 -14.76
N ASP A 559 -8.26 25.80 -13.48
CA ASP A 559 -9.37 26.19 -12.62
C ASP A 559 -9.29 27.70 -12.31
N PRO A 560 -9.81 28.56 -13.21
CA PRO A 560 -9.77 30.01 -13.01
C PRO A 560 -10.61 30.45 -11.81
N ASP A 561 -11.72 29.76 -11.51
CA ASP A 561 -12.62 30.12 -10.43
C ASP A 561 -11.93 29.97 -9.06
N THR A 562 -11.15 28.91 -8.86
CA THR A 562 -10.35 28.75 -7.64
C THR A 562 -9.17 29.73 -7.58
N VAL A 563 -8.47 29.96 -8.70
CA VAL A 563 -7.37 30.96 -8.75
C VAL A 563 -7.88 32.36 -8.40
N GLU A 564 -9.03 32.76 -8.92
CA GLU A 564 -9.65 34.05 -8.65
C GLU A 564 -10.09 34.16 -7.18
N LEU A 565 -10.74 33.11 -6.63
CA LEU A 565 -11.11 33.04 -5.22
C LEU A 565 -9.90 33.19 -4.29
N MET A 566 -8.83 32.44 -4.51
CA MET A 566 -7.62 32.51 -3.68
C MET A 566 -6.93 33.88 -3.79
N THR A 567 -6.96 34.48 -4.98
CA THR A 567 -6.44 35.84 -5.23
C THR A 567 -7.29 36.90 -4.51
N TRP A 568 -8.62 36.74 -4.49
CA TRP A 568 -9.53 37.60 -3.75
C TRP A 568 -9.28 37.50 -2.24
N ILE A 569 -9.16 36.28 -1.68
CA ILE A 569 -8.85 36.07 -0.26
C ILE A 569 -7.55 36.79 0.12
N LYS A 570 -6.46 36.55 -0.63
CA LYS A 570 -5.14 37.18 -0.37
C LYS A 570 -5.17 38.72 -0.41
N ARG A 571 -6.07 39.32 -1.18
CA ARG A 571 -6.15 40.78 -1.39
C ARG A 571 -7.14 41.50 -0.48
N GLN A 572 -8.25 40.86 -0.11
CA GLN A 572 -9.37 41.53 0.58
C GLN A 572 -9.69 40.97 1.97
N ALA A 573 -9.25 39.76 2.32
CA ALA A 573 -9.54 39.16 3.62
C ALA A 573 -8.58 39.66 4.71
N PRO A 574 -9.07 40.05 5.91
CA PRO A 574 -8.22 40.31 7.07
C PRO A 574 -7.37 39.09 7.44
N VAL A 575 -6.12 39.30 7.86
CA VAL A 575 -5.15 38.21 8.18
C VAL A 575 -5.65 37.28 9.29
N ALA A 576 -6.44 37.80 10.24
CA ALA A 576 -7.02 37.02 11.35
C ALA A 576 -8.39 36.39 11.02
N ALA A 577 -8.83 36.41 9.76
CA ALA A 577 -10.14 35.89 9.37
C ALA A 577 -10.17 34.35 9.34
N VAL A 578 -11.27 33.78 9.83
CA VAL A 578 -11.56 32.35 9.75
C VAL A 578 -12.53 32.08 8.59
N PHE A 579 -12.16 31.16 7.70
CA PHE A 579 -13.02 30.69 6.60
C PHE A 579 -13.77 29.41 6.95
N ALA A 580 -14.99 29.27 6.45
CA ALA A 580 -15.80 28.06 6.53
C ALA A 580 -16.38 27.68 5.16
N GLY A 581 -16.49 26.38 4.87
CA GLY A 581 -16.94 25.80 3.61
C GLY A 581 -16.66 24.30 3.59
N SER A 582 -16.62 23.64 2.42
CA SER A 582 -16.28 22.20 2.40
C SER A 582 -14.88 21.95 2.98
N PRO A 583 -14.68 20.83 3.71
CA PRO A 583 -13.36 20.44 4.20
C PRO A 583 -12.30 20.35 3.10
N GLN A 584 -12.68 19.92 1.90
CA GLN A 584 -11.79 19.83 0.73
C GLN A 584 -11.27 21.20 0.31
N LEU A 585 -12.16 22.20 0.15
CA LEU A 585 -11.77 23.57 -0.18
C LEU A 585 -10.98 24.24 0.96
N MET A 586 -11.31 23.97 2.22
CA MET A 586 -10.55 24.48 3.37
C MET A 586 -9.08 24.03 3.33
N GLY A 587 -8.82 22.81 2.84
CA GLY A 587 -7.46 22.32 2.58
C GLY A 587 -6.67 23.24 1.64
N VAL A 588 -7.29 23.57 0.50
CA VAL A 588 -6.68 24.44 -0.53
C VAL A 588 -6.50 25.88 -0.02
N ILE A 589 -7.48 26.44 0.71
CA ILE A 589 -7.35 27.78 1.32
C ILE A 589 -6.18 27.81 2.30
N LYS A 590 -6.07 26.81 3.17
CA LYS A 590 -4.99 26.73 4.17
C LYS A 590 -3.61 26.66 3.49
N LEU A 591 -3.45 25.87 2.43
CA LEU A 591 -2.22 25.83 1.65
C LEU A 591 -1.93 27.15 0.95
N CYS A 592 -2.84 27.57 0.07
CA CYS A 592 -2.61 28.67 -0.87
C CYS A 592 -2.44 30.01 -0.15
N THR A 593 -3.23 30.24 0.90
CA THR A 593 -3.27 31.52 1.61
C THR A 593 -2.50 31.47 2.94
N GLY A 594 -2.61 30.38 3.69
CA GLY A 594 -2.12 30.27 5.07
C GLY A 594 -3.15 30.61 6.15
N TRP A 595 -4.34 31.10 5.78
CA TRP A 595 -5.39 31.54 6.72
C TRP A 595 -5.95 30.39 7.57
N MET A 596 -6.56 30.76 8.68
CA MET A 596 -7.22 29.84 9.61
C MET A 596 -8.56 29.35 9.03
N VAL A 597 -8.86 28.06 9.19
CA VAL A 597 -10.05 27.42 8.63
C VAL A 597 -10.93 26.80 9.72
N SER A 598 -12.22 26.66 9.42
CA SER A 598 -13.20 26.06 10.34
C SER A 598 -13.14 24.54 10.40
N SER A 599 -12.53 23.88 9.41
CA SER A 599 -12.61 22.44 9.18
C SER A 599 -11.40 21.98 8.36
N LEU A 600 -11.07 20.70 8.43
CA LEU A 600 -10.03 20.05 7.64
C LEU A 600 -10.56 18.74 7.05
N PRO A 601 -10.06 18.28 5.90
CA PRO A 601 -10.51 17.04 5.24
C PRO A 601 -10.08 15.75 5.97
N LEU A 602 -9.74 15.81 7.26
CA LEU A 602 -9.39 14.64 8.06
C LEU A 602 -10.62 13.86 8.53
N TYR A 603 -10.55 12.53 8.39
CA TYR A 603 -11.62 11.61 8.78
C TYR A 603 -11.26 10.67 9.95
N ASN A 604 -10.08 10.83 10.58
CA ASN A 604 -9.60 9.94 11.64
C ASN A 604 -9.98 10.39 13.08
N ASP A 605 -10.46 11.62 13.26
CA ASP A 605 -10.80 12.20 14.58
C ASP A 605 -12.30 12.49 14.65
N ASP A 606 -13.01 11.84 15.58
CA ASP A 606 -14.46 11.97 15.79
C ASP A 606 -14.91 13.44 15.97
N ASP A 607 -14.11 14.28 16.64
CA ASP A 607 -14.42 15.69 16.83
C ASP A 607 -14.29 16.47 15.52
N LEU A 608 -13.34 16.08 14.64
CA LEU A 608 -13.20 16.69 13.31
C LEU A 608 -14.27 16.19 12.35
N LEU A 609 -14.65 14.90 12.39
CA LEU A 609 -15.78 14.35 11.65
C LEU A 609 -17.08 15.08 11.99
N LYS A 610 -17.40 15.19 13.28
CA LYS A 610 -18.59 15.90 13.77
C LYS A 610 -18.56 17.39 13.42
N ARG A 611 -17.38 18.00 13.43
CA ARG A 611 -17.18 19.39 13.01
C ARG A 611 -17.38 19.58 11.50
N ASN A 612 -16.92 18.63 10.68
CA ASN A 612 -17.17 18.61 9.25
C ASN A 612 -18.67 18.42 8.95
N GLU A 613 -19.34 17.49 9.62
CA GLU A 613 -20.80 17.29 9.54
C GLU A 613 -21.59 18.57 9.90
N ASN A 614 -21.18 19.28 10.96
CA ASN A 614 -21.77 20.56 11.33
C ASN A 614 -21.57 21.64 10.26
N ILE A 615 -20.39 21.76 9.66
CA ILE A 615 -20.14 22.73 8.58
C ILE A 615 -20.91 22.35 7.30
N TYR A 616 -21.03 21.05 6.97
CA TYR A 616 -21.84 20.60 5.84
C TYR A 616 -23.34 20.95 5.96
N GLN A 617 -23.85 21.26 7.16
CA GLN A 617 -25.25 21.70 7.33
C GLN A 617 -25.62 22.94 6.49
N ILE A 618 -24.67 23.71 5.96
CA ILE A 618 -24.92 24.79 4.97
C ILE A 618 -25.62 24.28 3.69
N TYR A 619 -25.52 22.98 3.38
CA TYR A 619 -26.21 22.34 2.26
C TYR A 619 -27.54 21.65 2.67
N SER A 620 -27.97 21.78 3.93
CA SER A 620 -29.22 21.21 4.45
C SER A 620 -30.43 22.17 4.31
N LYS A 621 -31.62 21.68 4.66
CA LYS A 621 -32.88 22.46 4.68
C LYS A 621 -33.16 23.10 6.06
N ARG A 622 -32.18 23.78 6.65
CA ARG A 622 -32.27 24.40 7.98
C ARG A 622 -32.40 25.92 7.92
N SER A 623 -32.81 26.53 9.03
CA SER A 623 -33.03 27.99 9.10
C SER A 623 -31.71 28.76 9.03
N ALA A 624 -31.77 30.01 8.55
CA ALA A 624 -30.60 30.89 8.52
C ALA A 624 -29.99 31.13 9.91
N GLU A 625 -30.83 31.17 10.95
CA GLU A 625 -30.40 31.35 12.34
C GLU A 625 -29.64 30.12 12.88
N ASP A 626 -30.09 28.90 12.57
CA ASP A 626 -29.39 27.67 12.97
C ASP A 626 -27.99 27.60 12.34
N ILE A 627 -27.90 27.88 11.04
CA ILE A 627 -26.63 27.88 10.31
C ILE A 627 -25.70 28.99 10.84
N TYR A 628 -26.24 30.19 11.10
CA TYR A 628 -25.49 31.27 11.73
C TYR A 628 -24.94 30.89 13.11
N LYS A 629 -25.73 30.22 13.97
CA LYS A 629 -25.28 29.70 15.27
C LYS A 629 -24.17 28.67 15.13
N ILE A 630 -24.27 27.75 14.17
CA ILE A 630 -23.22 26.75 13.91
C ILE A 630 -21.91 27.44 13.49
N LEU A 631 -21.95 28.34 12.52
CA LEU A 631 -20.75 29.00 11.99
C LEU A 631 -20.10 29.94 13.01
N THR A 632 -20.90 30.67 13.78
CA THR A 632 -20.40 31.54 14.87
C THR A 632 -19.83 30.74 16.04
N SER A 633 -20.31 29.53 16.32
CA SER A 633 -19.72 28.64 17.34
C SER A 633 -18.26 28.27 17.02
N TYR A 634 -17.89 28.21 15.73
CA TYR A 634 -16.52 28.01 15.25
C TYR A 634 -15.74 29.32 14.98
N LYS A 635 -16.31 30.47 15.36
CA LYS A 635 -15.79 31.83 15.07
C LYS A 635 -15.49 32.08 13.58
N ALA A 636 -16.25 31.48 12.66
CA ALA A 636 -16.12 31.77 11.24
C ALA A 636 -16.45 33.26 10.95
N ASN A 637 -15.68 33.90 10.07
CA ASN A 637 -15.92 35.27 9.60
C ASN A 637 -16.45 35.30 8.17
N PHE A 638 -16.05 34.32 7.35
CA PHE A 638 -16.51 34.14 5.99
C PHE A 638 -17.02 32.71 5.78
N LEU A 639 -18.14 32.61 5.08
CA LEU A 639 -18.72 31.37 4.59
C LEU A 639 -18.53 31.31 3.07
N ILE A 640 -18.07 30.17 2.56
CA ILE A 640 -17.96 29.87 1.14
C ILE A 640 -18.93 28.73 0.82
N ILE A 641 -19.75 28.93 -0.21
CA ILE A 641 -20.72 27.97 -0.71
C ILE A 641 -20.32 27.59 -2.13
N GLU A 642 -20.21 26.29 -2.37
CA GLU A 642 -19.86 25.72 -3.67
C GLU A 642 -21.11 25.37 -4.46
N ASP A 643 -21.16 25.80 -5.72
CA ASP A 643 -22.30 25.55 -6.59
C ASP A 643 -22.40 24.06 -6.96
N SER A 644 -21.25 23.39 -7.15
CA SER A 644 -21.13 21.96 -7.44
C SER A 644 -21.81 21.06 -6.40
N ILE A 645 -21.64 21.35 -5.11
CA ILE A 645 -22.25 20.60 -4.01
C ILE A 645 -23.72 21.00 -3.83
N CYS A 646 -24.04 22.30 -3.97
CA CYS A 646 -25.41 22.79 -3.80
C CYS A 646 -26.37 22.28 -4.89
N ASN A 647 -25.88 22.18 -6.13
CA ASN A 647 -26.64 21.75 -7.32
C ASN A 647 -26.30 20.32 -7.76
N GLU A 648 -25.80 19.46 -6.87
CA GLU A 648 -25.28 18.13 -7.23
C GLU A 648 -26.36 17.22 -7.88
N VAL A 649 -26.24 17.01 -9.19
CA VAL A 649 -27.06 16.05 -9.98
C VAL A 649 -26.29 14.75 -10.23
N GLY A 650 -25.69 14.19 -9.16
CA GLY A 650 -24.95 12.93 -9.22
C GLY A 650 -25.84 11.73 -9.60
N PRO A 651 -25.29 10.69 -10.27
CA PRO A 651 -26.06 9.53 -10.72
C PRO A 651 -26.51 8.61 -9.58
N VAL A 652 -25.83 8.63 -8.44
CA VAL A 652 -26.12 7.78 -7.27
C VAL A 652 -27.01 8.52 -6.28
N ARG A 653 -28.34 8.38 -6.45
CA ARG A 653 -29.32 8.83 -5.44
C ARG A 653 -29.01 8.18 -4.09
N GLY A 654 -28.99 8.98 -3.03
CA GLY A 654 -28.74 8.52 -1.66
C GLY A 654 -27.29 8.71 -1.18
N CYS A 655 -26.34 9.03 -2.06
CA CYS A 655 -24.93 9.25 -1.69
C CYS A 655 -24.44 10.70 -1.84
N ARG A 656 -25.29 11.60 -2.33
CA ARG A 656 -24.98 13.04 -2.41
C ARG A 656 -24.93 13.67 -1.03
N VAL A 657 -24.09 14.70 -0.83
CA VAL A 657 -24.01 15.45 0.46
C VAL A 657 -25.41 15.89 0.90
N THR A 658 -26.20 16.38 -0.05
CA THR A 658 -27.57 16.89 0.16
C THR A 658 -28.57 15.80 0.54
N ASP A 659 -28.49 14.60 -0.05
CA ASP A 659 -29.34 13.45 0.30
C ASP A 659 -29.02 12.95 1.71
N LEU A 660 -27.72 12.81 2.01
CA LEU A 660 -27.23 12.31 3.29
C LEU A 660 -27.58 13.25 4.46
N LEU A 661 -27.48 14.57 4.26
CA LEU A 661 -27.94 15.57 5.23
C LEU A 661 -29.46 15.57 5.40
N ASP A 662 -30.21 15.32 4.33
CA ASP A 662 -31.67 15.25 4.41
C ASP A 662 -32.14 13.97 5.15
N ILE A 663 -31.44 12.84 5.00
CA ILE A 663 -31.67 11.64 5.81
C ILE A 663 -31.30 11.89 7.29
N ALA A 664 -30.12 12.46 7.56
CA ALA A 664 -29.61 12.63 8.92
C ALA A 664 -30.40 13.64 9.76
N ASN A 665 -30.94 14.69 9.13
CA ASN A 665 -31.84 15.63 9.78
C ASN A 665 -33.33 15.20 9.76
N GLY A 666 -33.66 14.07 9.14
CA GLY A 666 -35.07 13.61 8.98
C GLY A 666 -35.91 14.45 8.02
N HIS A 667 -35.28 15.21 7.11
CA HIS A 667 -35.94 15.96 6.03
C HIS A 667 -36.41 15.09 4.86
N VAL A 668 -36.06 13.80 4.86
CA VAL A 668 -36.61 12.74 3.99
C VAL A 668 -36.75 11.48 4.83
N VAL A 669 -37.94 10.89 4.84
CA VAL A 669 -38.20 9.55 5.38
C VAL A 669 -38.62 8.67 4.21
N CYS A 670 -37.81 7.66 3.88
CA CYS A 670 -38.16 6.64 2.90
C CYS A 670 -38.67 5.41 3.65
N GLU A 671 -39.99 5.33 3.84
CA GLU A 671 -40.68 4.09 4.22
C GLU A 671 -41.54 3.62 3.04
N GLU A 672 -41.41 2.34 2.69
CA GLU A 672 -42.27 1.58 1.76
C GLU A 672 -42.77 2.27 0.47
N GLY A 673 -41.93 3.11 -0.14
CA GLY A 673 -42.15 3.65 -1.50
C GLY A 673 -42.70 5.07 -1.57
N ASP A 674 -43.23 5.62 -0.49
CA ASP A 674 -43.73 7.00 -0.43
C ASP A 674 -42.78 7.92 0.37
N ASN A 675 -42.33 9.01 -0.26
CA ASN A 675 -41.46 10.00 0.36
C ASN A 675 -42.27 11.07 1.11
N TYR A 676 -42.66 10.79 2.36
CA TYR A 676 -43.30 11.79 3.22
C TYR A 676 -42.27 12.57 4.04
N ALA A 677 -41.87 13.75 3.57
CA ALA A 677 -41.21 14.73 4.42
C ALA A 677 -41.43 16.17 3.94
N TYR A 678 -41.96 17.02 4.83
CA TYR A 678 -42.19 18.44 4.59
C TYR A 678 -41.21 19.26 5.44
N SER A 679 -40.15 19.77 4.82
CA SER A 679 -39.28 20.74 5.50
C SER A 679 -39.96 22.11 5.56
N LYS A 680 -39.90 22.76 6.71
CA LYS A 680 -40.37 24.16 6.89
C LYS A 680 -39.52 25.17 6.08
N TYR A 681 -38.27 24.83 5.79
CA TYR A 681 -37.32 25.70 5.09
C TYR A 681 -36.86 25.07 3.78
N GLY A 682 -36.58 25.92 2.78
CA GLY A 682 -35.83 25.52 1.59
C GLY A 682 -34.37 25.18 1.92
N ARG A 683 -33.61 24.75 0.90
CA ARG A 683 -32.19 24.39 1.09
C ARG A 683 -31.36 25.67 1.25
N PHE A 684 -30.64 25.80 2.35
CA PHE A 684 -29.95 27.04 2.73
C PHE A 684 -29.04 27.60 1.62
N CYS A 685 -28.27 26.73 0.94
CA CYS A 685 -27.37 27.12 -0.14
C CYS A 685 -28.05 27.70 -1.39
N HIS A 686 -29.36 27.44 -1.57
CA HIS A 686 -30.20 28.09 -2.59
C HIS A 686 -30.82 29.38 -2.05
N GLU A 687 -31.44 29.34 -0.88
CA GLU A 687 -32.17 30.48 -0.31
C GLU A 687 -31.26 31.69 -0.02
N ILE A 688 -30.03 31.47 0.45
CA ILE A 688 -29.06 32.55 0.71
C ILE A 688 -28.69 33.33 -0.56
N LYS A 689 -28.80 32.72 -1.76
CA LYS A 689 -28.53 33.39 -3.04
C LYS A 689 -29.63 34.40 -3.41
N MET A 690 -30.84 34.21 -2.88
CA MET A 690 -32.02 35.07 -3.14
C MET A 690 -32.00 36.38 -2.34
N ASN A 691 -31.09 36.51 -1.36
CA ASN A 691 -30.78 37.77 -0.66
C ASN A 691 -32.00 38.50 -0.04
N TYR A 692 -32.83 37.77 0.70
CA TYR A 692 -34.03 38.27 1.39
C TYR A 692 -33.97 38.02 2.91
N SER A 693 -34.84 38.69 3.69
CA SER A 693 -34.89 38.53 5.15
C SER A 693 -35.37 37.12 5.55
N PRO A 694 -34.72 36.41 6.50
CA PRO A 694 -33.72 36.91 7.45
C PRO A 694 -32.25 36.71 7.01
N TYR A 695 -31.97 36.16 5.83
CA TYR A 695 -30.61 35.79 5.41
C TYR A 695 -29.65 37.00 5.37
N VAL A 696 -30.12 38.15 4.86
CA VAL A 696 -29.29 39.38 4.75
C VAL A 696 -28.87 39.93 6.13
N ASN A 697 -29.67 39.67 7.17
CA ASN A 697 -29.36 40.12 8.54
C ASN A 697 -28.13 39.39 9.09
N TYR A 698 -27.98 38.10 8.75
CA TYR A 698 -26.91 37.21 9.21
C TYR A 698 -25.70 37.16 8.26
N PHE A 699 -25.93 37.31 6.95
CA PHE A 699 -24.94 37.07 5.91
C PHE A 699 -24.95 38.17 4.85
N THR A 700 -23.78 38.65 4.46
CA THR A 700 -23.64 39.65 3.38
C THR A 700 -22.70 39.13 2.30
N ARG A 701 -23.18 38.98 1.07
CA ARG A 701 -22.36 38.50 -0.06
C ARG A 701 -21.27 39.51 -0.38
N VAL A 702 -20.02 39.08 -0.38
CA VAL A 702 -18.83 39.93 -0.61
C VAL A 702 -18.06 39.58 -1.87
N TYR A 703 -18.18 38.33 -2.34
CA TYR A 703 -17.58 37.86 -3.58
C TYR A 703 -18.41 36.73 -4.18
N TRP A 704 -18.40 36.60 -5.50
CA TRP A 704 -18.99 35.48 -6.22
C TRP A 704 -18.32 35.32 -7.58
N ASN A 705 -18.17 34.07 -8.03
CA ASN A 705 -17.85 33.72 -9.40
C ASN A 705 -18.79 32.58 -9.86
N ARG A 706 -18.41 31.82 -10.89
CA ARG A 706 -19.26 30.74 -11.42
C ARG A 706 -19.40 29.57 -10.44
N SER A 707 -18.35 29.25 -9.68
CA SER A 707 -18.29 28.04 -8.84
C SER A 707 -18.45 28.33 -7.34
N TYR A 708 -18.09 29.53 -6.89
CA TYR A 708 -18.01 29.90 -5.47
C TYR A 708 -18.80 31.17 -5.14
N PHE A 709 -19.53 31.14 -4.02
CA PHE A 709 -20.20 32.29 -3.43
C PHE A 709 -19.69 32.54 -2.02
N VAL A 710 -19.15 33.72 -1.75
CA VAL A 710 -18.55 34.08 -0.45
C VAL A 710 -19.40 35.12 0.27
N TYR A 711 -19.76 34.78 1.50
CA TYR A 711 -20.57 35.60 2.39
C TYR A 711 -19.78 35.96 3.64
N ARG A 712 -19.73 37.24 3.98
CA ARG A 712 -19.31 37.70 5.30
C ARG A 712 -20.40 37.37 6.31
N ILE A 713 -20.00 36.85 7.47
CA ILE A 713 -20.88 36.57 8.60
C ILE A 713 -20.97 37.84 9.46
N ASN A 714 -22.17 38.36 9.65
CA ASN A 714 -22.39 39.64 10.33
C ASN A 714 -22.24 39.48 11.84
N THR A 715 -21.39 40.30 12.47
CA THR A 715 -21.19 40.26 13.94
C THR A 715 -22.29 41.00 14.72
N VAL A 716 -23.06 41.85 14.05
CA VAL A 716 -24.21 42.59 14.59
C VAL A 716 -25.40 42.26 13.71
N ILE A 717 -26.43 41.65 14.30
CA ILE A 717 -27.66 41.28 13.59
C ILE A 717 -28.59 42.49 13.61
N SER A 718 -28.70 43.20 12.50
CA SER A 718 -29.73 44.23 12.32
C SER A 718 -31.02 43.59 11.84
N PHE A 719 -32.02 43.46 12.72
CA PHE A 719 -33.38 43.19 12.29
C PHE A 719 -33.98 44.49 11.73
N GLN A 720 -33.98 44.63 10.40
CA GLN A 720 -34.87 45.59 9.75
C GLN A 720 -36.31 45.05 9.89
N SER A 721 -37.15 45.81 10.59
CA SER A 721 -38.57 45.54 10.86
C SER A 721 -39.45 45.86 9.66
#